data_AF-A0A6H9XGJ4-F1
#
_entry.id   AF-A0A6H9XGJ4-F1
#
_cell.length_a   1.000
_cell.length_b   1.000
_cell.length_c   1.000
_cell.angle_alpha   90.00
_cell.angle_beta   90.00
_cell.angle_gamma   90.00
#
_symmetry.space_group_name_H-M   'P 1'
#
loop_
_entity.id
_entity.type
_entity.pdbx_description
1 polymer ?
#
loop_
_entity_poly.entity_id
_entity_poly.type
_entity_poly.pdbx_seq_one_letter_code
_entity_poly.pdbx_strand_id
1 'polypeptide(L)'
;MNITPLTVSSPTSAHTINATRFTNGTTTIVELVPKPLQAVTDSLMGMRGLHRTTYRPVGWAPPQPVGFIHWVAINHPQNMPNMLKYLRELSWAEHNVITNPVKVKIRLQKSIDDIIVVAPHCAPAFIMELAHYFAAEKKSSFVKPYLNLIHKLEKTHNLPIDYDQRMTYFVEFAGCKKVVTGNIMWMEAENLVAQGCTPQQIIDYLAQIITAATRHDNVLYDIRWRLGYSKELNGDSVDNIMLKAVFSVQKLLPQAIGHFRETENAQSIRKFIRENRECQEQLIAAQPWGWETDACYEVLCTTEAWQELTHNPRRLAEWLLNHFTSPSPRTRAWVIDAIKQARGGFDGMTLPAKKLGYGSLNIIDALVDAGATWDNPDGPTTLYGALWTRWCRELDEIEGDLPAIAADPHLRRSVSNALDVMHIIDRSELFLRYKAAGELAAVALDRFADHRRDTTQNLGAVDWYYEKKILSLTNSRCRQLNPEAIDRIMDFDPVTELINTISYQTDQTHYRTNHVPSRQEAADLLALDHLDPTMALIVANIHETHNWFTKLNQEIRGTTSTIGTLTDPAARYLYELEQTRGNPTAKSIINQITDLADRLARPQQFAQSPKAGTFVNAWVRGIGHEQTLTALLARPHINPELAAEIRDFLIAATHAGVYGSGWCYRTEVRETDEQALLVGWHHGAWVLESRCASHRRTTHMLVHPDHTNLGALRLVDEPPRSLTGEQFLHQLEQLDTIHQAATPMLPGGLTLAEGVDRLAGYTTLTPDAAHAVLSGVMNDNATPQLYAPGMVRDILDAGTTNNLMETGLDFAAIGDYWDSYYGAPQLHLTDEEYAQLIPLELKEPYVRVANTLTDKFYDVSSVMSQYLVILIAMAHLFPRTDPRRAAVADQLLRLKDLAIRQAGEGHWRMLFTGNLGELQPGNSPKLLDWQTIRALTEGHMDELIADLQQAPHQEAAAAGNPYDPCVSAPELVTQVVGTLGIPQDSARYFLQIAALPNPTDKNVRAWNGWKPKQLTNAATPLVERGLVVQENRRAGRTRFLPGDWLPKTKLMPLMEEAKTPLYLIWNTPKPQPVVRGCPPLVPLPVLFHRAWDLHQQQ
;
A
#
# COMPACT_ATOMS: atom_id res chain seq x y z
N MET A 1 -37.83 20.89 -43.80
CA MET A 1 -36.94 20.98 -42.63
C MET A 1 -37.81 20.58 -41.45
N ASN A 2 -37.59 19.42 -40.81
CA ASN A 2 -38.52 18.81 -39.85
C ASN A 2 -37.90 18.62 -38.45
N ILE A 3 -37.23 19.65 -37.93
CA ILE A 3 -36.69 19.70 -36.55
C ILE A 3 -37.61 20.54 -35.65
N THR A 4 -38.43 19.90 -34.82
CA THR A 4 -39.42 20.58 -33.96
C THR A 4 -38.73 21.57 -32.99
N PRO A 5 -39.21 22.83 -32.87
CA PRO A 5 -38.64 23.78 -31.90
C PRO A 5 -38.90 23.34 -30.46
N LEU A 6 -37.91 23.48 -29.58
CA LEU A 6 -38.09 23.31 -28.14
C LEU A 6 -38.96 24.46 -27.57
N THR A 7 -39.91 24.12 -26.70
CA THR A 7 -40.90 25.05 -26.09
C THR A 7 -40.54 25.53 -24.67
N VAL A 8 -39.37 25.16 -24.16
CA VAL A 8 -38.92 25.46 -22.79
C VAL A 8 -38.27 26.86 -22.73
N SER A 9 -38.37 27.57 -21.61
CA SER A 9 -37.75 28.90 -21.45
C SER A 9 -36.20 28.85 -21.55
N SER A 10 -35.60 29.87 -22.16
CA SER A 10 -34.14 29.97 -22.34
C SER A 10 -33.40 30.03 -20.99
N PRO A 11 -32.32 29.25 -20.80
CA PRO A 11 -31.36 29.50 -19.73
C PRO A 11 -30.70 30.88 -19.91
N THR A 12 -30.33 31.52 -18.80
CA THR A 12 -29.83 32.92 -18.74
C THR A 12 -28.51 33.17 -19.50
N SER A 13 -27.84 32.12 -19.97
CA SER A 13 -26.54 32.18 -20.66
C SER A 13 -26.47 31.42 -22.01
N ALA A 14 -27.59 30.92 -22.55
CA ALA A 14 -27.57 30.05 -23.74
C ALA A 14 -27.80 30.80 -25.07
N HIS A 15 -27.14 30.36 -26.15
CA HIS A 15 -27.33 30.87 -27.52
C HIS A 15 -28.43 30.12 -28.26
N THR A 16 -29.23 30.83 -29.07
CA THR A 16 -30.20 30.21 -29.98
C THR A 16 -29.50 29.38 -31.06
N ILE A 17 -29.90 28.12 -31.22
CA ILE A 17 -29.46 27.24 -32.29
C ILE A 17 -30.43 27.34 -33.47
N ASN A 18 -29.88 27.62 -34.65
CA ASN A 18 -30.60 27.56 -35.91
C ASN A 18 -30.36 26.22 -36.59
N ALA A 19 -31.42 25.53 -36.99
CA ALA A 19 -31.30 24.57 -38.07
C ALA A 19 -31.16 25.34 -39.38
N THR A 20 -30.01 25.23 -40.05
CA THR A 20 -29.72 25.92 -41.31
C THR A 20 -29.52 24.93 -42.45
N ARG A 21 -30.16 25.19 -43.59
CA ARG A 21 -30.15 24.34 -44.78
C ARG A 21 -29.14 24.88 -45.79
N PHE A 22 -28.24 24.01 -46.23
CA PHE A 22 -27.26 24.27 -47.28
C PHE A 22 -27.48 23.31 -48.47
N THR A 23 -27.41 23.81 -49.71
CA THR A 23 -27.58 22.98 -50.91
C THR A 23 -26.75 23.46 -52.09
N ASN A 24 -26.37 22.53 -52.96
CA ASN A 24 -25.67 22.77 -54.23
C ASN A 24 -26.46 22.22 -55.44
N GLY A 25 -27.76 21.95 -55.26
CA GLY A 25 -28.64 21.38 -56.28
C GLY A 25 -28.69 19.84 -56.31
N THR A 26 -27.64 19.14 -55.86
CA THR A 26 -27.63 17.66 -55.79
C THR A 26 -27.66 17.14 -54.36
N THR A 27 -27.06 17.87 -53.43
CA THR A 27 -26.96 17.51 -52.01
C THR A 27 -27.63 18.58 -51.16
N THR A 28 -28.39 18.17 -50.14
CA THR A 28 -28.96 19.06 -49.14
C THR A 28 -28.50 18.64 -47.75
N ILE A 29 -27.86 19.55 -47.03
CA ILE A 29 -27.41 19.35 -45.65
C ILE A 29 -28.20 20.27 -44.73
N VAL A 30 -28.59 19.76 -43.56
CA VAL A 30 -29.18 20.55 -42.49
C VAL A 30 -28.25 20.46 -41.28
N GLU A 31 -27.73 21.59 -40.85
CA GLU A 31 -26.80 21.68 -39.73
C GLU A 31 -27.40 22.52 -38.60
N LEU A 32 -27.12 22.13 -37.36
CA LEU A 32 -27.53 22.87 -36.17
C LEU A 32 -26.41 23.85 -35.81
N VAL A 33 -26.65 25.13 -36.09
CA VAL A 33 -25.63 26.18 -35.99
C VAL A 33 -26.05 27.18 -34.91
N PRO A 34 -25.24 27.36 -33.84
CA PRO A 34 -25.44 28.46 -32.91
C PRO A 34 -25.43 29.80 -33.66
N LYS A 35 -26.40 30.68 -33.36
CA LYS A 35 -26.57 31.97 -34.04
C LYS A 35 -25.27 32.78 -34.21
N PRO A 36 -24.35 32.86 -33.23
CA PRO A 36 -23.07 33.56 -33.41
C PRO A 36 -22.15 32.98 -34.50
N LEU A 37 -22.24 31.68 -34.79
CA LEU A 37 -21.38 30.97 -35.76
C LEU A 37 -21.97 30.90 -37.18
N GLN A 38 -23.13 31.52 -37.40
CA GLN A 38 -23.89 31.35 -38.64
C GLN A 38 -23.15 31.87 -39.88
N ALA A 39 -22.62 33.09 -39.85
CA ALA A 39 -21.93 33.69 -40.99
C ALA A 39 -20.65 32.91 -41.40
N VAL A 40 -19.99 32.32 -40.41
CA VAL A 40 -18.77 31.53 -40.57
C VAL A 40 -19.10 30.18 -41.20
N THR A 41 -20.15 29.52 -40.69
CA THR A 41 -20.64 28.25 -41.23
C THR A 41 -21.12 28.43 -42.68
N ASP A 42 -21.79 29.54 -42.98
CA ASP A 42 -22.21 29.87 -44.34
C ASP A 42 -21.02 30.01 -45.30
N SER A 43 -19.93 30.64 -44.84
CA SER A 43 -18.69 30.78 -45.62
C SER A 43 -17.98 29.43 -45.81
N LEU A 44 -17.90 28.59 -44.76
CA LEU A 44 -17.32 27.24 -44.82
C LEU A 44 -18.09 26.32 -45.77
N MET A 45 -19.42 26.37 -45.73
CA MET A 45 -20.29 25.62 -46.64
C MET A 45 -20.19 26.16 -48.07
N GLY A 46 -20.07 27.47 -48.24
CA GLY A 46 -19.82 28.11 -49.53
C GLY A 46 -18.52 27.63 -50.19
N MET A 47 -17.44 27.46 -49.42
CA MET A 47 -16.18 26.88 -49.92
C MET A 47 -16.32 25.41 -50.36
N ARG A 48 -17.36 24.70 -49.89
CA ARG A 48 -17.72 23.34 -50.33
C ARG A 48 -18.73 23.35 -51.48
N GLY A 49 -19.02 24.52 -52.06
CA GLY A 49 -20.00 24.69 -53.13
C GLY A 49 -21.46 24.64 -52.67
N LEU A 50 -21.73 24.67 -51.37
CA LEU A 50 -23.08 24.61 -50.80
C LEU A 50 -23.56 26.02 -50.39
N HIS A 51 -24.73 26.41 -50.86
CA HIS A 51 -25.33 27.71 -50.57
C HIS A 51 -26.45 27.59 -49.54
N ARG A 52 -26.48 28.55 -48.61
CA ARG A 52 -27.57 28.65 -47.64
C ARG A 52 -28.88 28.98 -48.35
N THR A 53 -29.95 28.28 -47.99
CA THR A 53 -31.29 28.54 -48.52
C THR A 53 -32.25 29.04 -47.44
N THR A 54 -32.40 28.29 -46.35
CA THR A 54 -33.33 28.63 -45.27
C THR A 54 -32.70 28.36 -43.91
N TYR A 55 -33.21 29.00 -42.86
CA TYR A 55 -32.87 28.65 -41.48
C TYR A 55 -34.08 28.81 -40.57
N ARG A 56 -34.11 28.08 -39.45
CA ARG A 56 -35.09 28.27 -38.39
C ARG A 56 -34.51 28.03 -36.99
N PRO A 57 -34.89 28.82 -35.98
CA PRO A 57 -34.55 28.53 -34.59
C PRO A 57 -35.18 27.21 -34.12
N VAL A 58 -34.41 26.36 -33.43
CA VAL A 58 -34.90 25.04 -32.98
C VAL A 58 -34.58 24.72 -31.52
N GLY A 59 -33.67 25.45 -30.87
CA GLY A 59 -33.29 25.20 -29.49
C GLY A 59 -32.24 26.16 -28.96
N TRP A 60 -31.62 25.78 -27.85
CA TRP A 60 -30.57 26.55 -27.17
C TRP A 60 -29.34 25.67 -26.91
N ALA A 61 -28.15 26.24 -27.08
CA ALA A 61 -26.87 25.63 -26.71
C ALA A 61 -26.19 26.49 -25.64
N PRO A 62 -25.47 25.88 -24.68
CA PRO A 62 -24.55 26.65 -23.85
C PRO A 62 -23.50 27.35 -24.73
N PRO A 63 -22.85 28.41 -24.25
CA PRO A 63 -21.70 29.00 -24.93
C PRO A 63 -20.64 27.92 -25.08
N GLN A 64 -20.47 27.39 -26.30
CA GLN A 64 -19.38 26.47 -26.59
C GLN A 64 -18.16 27.29 -27.03
N PRO A 65 -16.95 26.90 -26.62
CA PRO A 65 -15.76 27.51 -27.15
C PRO A 65 -15.73 27.34 -28.68
N VAL A 66 -15.37 28.40 -29.39
CA VAL A 66 -15.27 28.38 -30.85
C VAL A 66 -14.21 27.35 -31.26
N GLY A 67 -14.64 26.24 -31.88
CA GLY A 67 -13.72 25.19 -32.34
C GLY A 67 -12.65 25.75 -33.29
N PHE A 68 -11.49 25.11 -33.35
CA PHE A 68 -10.27 25.56 -34.02
C PHE A 68 -10.52 26.17 -35.39
N ILE A 69 -11.26 25.48 -36.27
CA ILE A 69 -11.52 26.00 -37.62
C ILE A 69 -12.48 27.18 -37.65
N HIS A 70 -13.49 27.19 -36.78
CA HIS A 70 -14.36 28.36 -36.65
C HIS A 70 -13.56 29.56 -36.14
N TRP A 71 -12.63 29.34 -35.21
CA TRP A 71 -11.77 30.38 -34.68
C TRP A 71 -10.81 30.91 -35.75
N VAL A 72 -10.21 30.02 -36.55
CA VAL A 72 -9.35 30.42 -37.68
C VAL A 72 -10.14 31.18 -38.74
N ALA A 73 -11.37 30.75 -39.06
CA ALA A 73 -12.19 31.42 -40.06
C ALA A 73 -12.65 32.82 -39.61
N ILE A 74 -12.88 33.02 -38.31
CA ILE A 74 -13.25 34.33 -37.73
C ILE A 74 -12.04 35.26 -37.64
N ASN A 75 -10.96 34.78 -37.03
CA ASN A 75 -9.85 35.64 -36.63
C ASN A 75 -8.73 35.72 -37.68
N HIS A 76 -8.55 34.67 -38.50
CA HIS A 76 -7.44 34.57 -39.45
C HIS A 76 -7.84 33.84 -40.76
N PRO A 77 -8.84 34.32 -41.51
CA PRO A 77 -9.39 33.65 -42.69
C PRO A 77 -8.35 33.32 -43.77
N GLN A 78 -7.28 34.11 -43.88
CA GLN A 78 -6.15 33.89 -44.79
C GLN A 78 -5.40 32.58 -44.54
N ASN A 79 -5.40 32.06 -43.30
CA ASN A 79 -4.72 30.81 -42.94
C ASN A 79 -5.61 29.58 -43.12
N MET A 80 -6.90 29.77 -43.38
CA MET A 80 -7.91 28.72 -43.44
C MET A 80 -7.55 27.61 -44.45
N PRO A 81 -7.07 27.88 -45.69
CA PRO A 81 -6.70 26.81 -46.63
C PRO A 81 -5.62 25.86 -46.09
N ASN A 82 -4.65 26.39 -45.34
CA ASN A 82 -3.56 25.61 -44.76
C ASN A 82 -3.96 24.86 -43.47
N MET A 83 -5.00 25.32 -42.78
CA MET A 83 -5.48 24.73 -41.53
C MET A 83 -6.52 23.61 -41.72
N LEU A 84 -7.24 23.59 -42.85
CA LEU A 84 -8.24 22.56 -43.18
C LEU A 84 -7.70 21.13 -43.07
N LYS A 85 -6.41 20.91 -43.37
CA LYS A 85 -5.80 19.57 -43.31
C LYS A 85 -5.81 18.98 -41.88
N TYR A 86 -5.82 19.82 -40.84
CA TYR A 86 -5.81 19.39 -39.45
C TYR A 86 -7.21 19.03 -38.90
N LEU A 87 -8.29 19.34 -39.64
CA LEU A 87 -9.66 18.92 -39.27
C LEU A 87 -9.80 17.40 -39.18
N ARG A 88 -9.20 16.69 -40.13
CA ARG A 88 -9.23 15.22 -40.13
C ARG A 88 -8.51 14.66 -38.91
N GLU A 89 -7.44 15.33 -38.48
CA GLU A 89 -6.66 14.94 -37.31
C GLU A 89 -7.41 15.21 -36.00
N LEU A 90 -8.14 16.33 -35.88
CA LEU A 90 -9.00 16.62 -34.72
C LEU A 90 -10.21 15.70 -34.64
N SER A 91 -10.93 15.51 -35.76
CA SER A 91 -12.07 14.58 -35.81
C SER A 91 -11.63 13.14 -35.49
N TRP A 92 -10.46 12.74 -35.98
CA TRP A 92 -9.86 11.46 -35.57
C TRP A 92 -9.56 11.42 -34.07
N ALA A 93 -9.01 12.49 -33.50
CA ALA A 93 -8.68 12.56 -32.08
C ALA A 93 -9.92 12.49 -31.19
N GLU A 94 -10.98 13.23 -31.52
CA GLU A 94 -12.27 13.19 -30.80
C GLU A 94 -12.78 11.75 -30.63
N HIS A 95 -12.81 10.98 -31.73
CA HIS A 95 -13.26 9.58 -31.72
C HIS A 95 -12.26 8.61 -31.05
N ASN A 96 -11.01 9.02 -30.87
CA ASN A 96 -9.93 8.16 -30.36
C ASN A 96 -9.44 8.54 -28.96
N VAL A 97 -9.87 9.65 -28.34
CA VAL A 97 -9.41 10.03 -27.00
C VAL A 97 -9.86 9.02 -25.94
N ILE A 98 -11.07 8.47 -26.06
CA ILE A 98 -11.61 7.44 -25.14
C ILE A 98 -10.78 6.17 -25.23
N THR A 99 -10.68 5.65 -26.46
CA THR A 99 -10.03 4.37 -26.69
C THR A 99 -8.53 4.52 -26.50
N ASN A 100 -7.92 5.61 -26.97
CA ASN A 100 -6.52 5.76 -27.36
C ASN A 100 -5.76 7.01 -26.85
N PRO A 101 -5.87 7.44 -25.58
CA PRO A 101 -5.41 8.77 -25.16
C PRO A 101 -3.91 9.03 -25.39
N VAL A 102 -3.05 8.04 -25.10
CA VAL A 102 -1.60 8.17 -25.34
C VAL A 102 -1.27 8.25 -26.84
N LYS A 103 -1.98 7.49 -27.68
CA LYS A 103 -1.77 7.50 -29.13
C LYS A 103 -2.23 8.81 -29.74
N VAL A 104 -3.34 9.37 -29.24
CA VAL A 104 -3.81 10.70 -29.63
C VAL A 104 -2.77 11.76 -29.28
N LYS A 105 -2.25 11.75 -28.05
CA LYS A 105 -1.18 12.68 -27.63
C LYS A 105 0.03 12.61 -28.56
N ILE A 106 0.55 11.42 -28.82
CA ILE A 106 1.75 11.24 -29.67
C ILE A 106 1.48 11.71 -31.11
N ARG A 107 0.34 11.33 -31.67
CA ARG A 107 0.00 11.67 -33.06
C ARG A 107 -0.20 13.16 -33.25
N LEU A 108 -0.99 13.79 -32.38
CA LEU A 108 -1.29 15.22 -32.50
C LEU A 108 -0.17 16.13 -32.02
N GLN A 109 0.83 15.62 -31.29
CA GLN A 109 2.04 16.40 -31.03
C GLN A 109 2.69 16.86 -32.32
N LYS A 110 2.75 15.99 -33.35
CA LYS A 110 3.29 16.37 -34.66
C LYS A 110 2.46 17.47 -35.33
N SER A 111 1.13 17.39 -35.25
CA SER A 111 0.25 18.44 -35.78
C SER A 111 0.42 19.77 -35.04
N ILE A 112 0.61 19.72 -33.71
CA ILE A 112 0.91 20.90 -32.90
C ILE A 112 2.23 21.52 -33.36
N ASP A 113 3.29 20.72 -33.49
CA ASP A 113 4.61 21.18 -33.93
C ASP A 113 4.55 21.79 -35.34
N ASP A 114 3.82 21.15 -36.27
CA ASP A 114 3.62 21.67 -37.64
C ASP A 114 2.82 22.99 -37.65
N ILE A 115 1.78 23.13 -36.81
CA ILE A 115 1.00 24.38 -36.70
C ILE A 115 1.85 25.48 -36.08
N ILE A 116 2.66 25.19 -35.05
CA ILE A 116 3.57 26.17 -34.43
C ILE A 116 4.54 26.75 -35.46
N VAL A 117 5.05 25.92 -36.37
CA VAL A 117 5.96 26.36 -37.44
C VAL A 117 5.24 27.21 -38.50
N VAL A 118 4.05 26.79 -38.94
CA VAL A 118 3.35 27.41 -40.08
C VAL A 118 2.53 28.64 -39.68
N ALA A 119 1.83 28.58 -38.55
CA ALA A 119 0.90 29.60 -38.08
C ALA A 119 0.80 29.53 -36.54
N PRO A 120 1.81 30.06 -35.81
CA PRO A 120 1.87 29.95 -34.35
C PRO A 120 0.64 30.55 -33.65
N HIS A 121 0.02 31.59 -34.22
CA HIS A 121 -1.23 32.18 -33.71
C HIS A 121 -2.44 31.25 -33.78
N CYS A 122 -2.40 30.20 -34.60
CA CYS A 122 -3.46 29.18 -34.69
C CYS A 122 -3.25 28.03 -33.67
N ALA A 123 -2.02 27.83 -33.17
CA ALA A 123 -1.70 26.70 -32.30
C ALA A 123 -2.50 26.68 -30.98
N PRO A 124 -2.72 27.81 -30.27
CA PRO A 124 -3.52 27.82 -29.05
C PRO A 124 -4.94 27.28 -29.24
N ALA A 125 -5.64 27.72 -30.30
CA ALA A 125 -7.00 27.27 -30.60
C ALA A 125 -7.05 25.77 -30.89
N PHE A 126 -6.04 25.21 -31.57
CA PHE A 126 -5.92 23.78 -31.83
C PHE A 126 -5.69 22.97 -30.53
N ILE A 127 -4.75 23.44 -29.69
CA ILE A 127 -4.39 22.75 -28.45
C ILE A 127 -5.56 22.77 -27.47
N MET A 128 -6.34 23.86 -27.41
CA MET A 128 -7.50 23.96 -26.54
C MET A 128 -8.64 23.02 -26.95
N GLU A 129 -8.94 22.91 -28.25
CA GLU A 129 -9.93 21.94 -28.73
C GLU A 129 -9.47 20.49 -28.48
N LEU A 130 -8.17 20.20 -28.57
CA LEU A 130 -7.64 18.91 -28.17
C LEU A 130 -7.76 18.67 -26.64
N ALA A 131 -7.49 19.69 -25.83
CA ALA A 131 -7.62 19.61 -24.38
C ALA A 131 -9.07 19.39 -23.94
N HIS A 132 -10.03 20.01 -24.64
CA HIS A 132 -11.48 19.76 -24.53
C HIS A 132 -11.81 18.28 -24.66
N TYR A 133 -11.35 17.61 -25.72
CA TYR A 133 -11.60 16.18 -25.89
C TYR A 133 -11.09 15.33 -24.70
N PHE A 134 -9.90 15.65 -24.15
CA PHE A 134 -9.38 14.96 -22.96
C PHE A 134 -10.14 15.29 -21.68
N ALA A 135 -10.62 16.53 -21.54
CA ALA A 135 -11.37 16.98 -20.37
C ALA A 135 -12.77 16.37 -20.32
N ALA A 136 -13.47 16.30 -21.46
CA ALA A 136 -14.75 15.61 -21.60
C ALA A 136 -14.69 14.17 -21.08
N GLU A 137 -13.56 13.48 -21.30
CA GLU A 137 -13.31 12.11 -20.85
C GLU A 137 -12.67 11.98 -19.45
N LYS A 138 -12.63 13.08 -18.69
CA LYS A 138 -12.05 13.16 -17.33
C LYS A 138 -10.59 12.68 -17.26
N LYS A 139 -9.82 12.82 -18.35
CA LYS A 139 -8.40 12.40 -18.45
C LYS A 139 -7.46 13.53 -18.01
N SER A 140 -7.54 13.91 -16.73
CA SER A 140 -6.87 15.12 -16.22
C SER A 140 -5.34 15.18 -16.38
N SER A 141 -4.66 14.02 -16.42
CA SER A 141 -3.20 13.95 -16.63
C SER A 141 -2.75 14.46 -18.01
N PHE A 142 -3.65 14.57 -18.98
CA PHE A 142 -3.36 15.02 -20.35
C PHE A 142 -3.67 16.51 -20.58
N VAL A 143 -4.55 17.10 -19.78
CA VAL A 143 -4.98 18.50 -19.94
C VAL A 143 -3.93 19.49 -19.43
N LYS A 144 -3.33 19.21 -18.26
CA LYS A 144 -2.34 20.11 -17.62
C LYS A 144 -1.13 20.46 -18.52
N PRO A 145 -0.48 19.51 -19.21
CA PRO A 145 0.64 19.82 -20.10
C PRO A 145 0.25 20.74 -21.28
N TYR A 146 -0.99 20.66 -21.77
CA TYR A 146 -1.46 21.47 -22.89
C TYR A 146 -1.71 22.93 -22.50
N LEU A 147 -2.25 23.18 -21.30
CA LEU A 147 -2.36 24.55 -20.77
C LEU A 147 -0.98 25.20 -20.61
N ASN A 148 -0.01 24.47 -20.04
CA ASN A 148 1.37 24.96 -19.94
C ASN A 148 1.99 25.25 -21.32
N LEU A 149 1.70 24.43 -22.33
CA LEU A 149 2.20 24.62 -23.69
C LEU A 149 1.62 25.86 -24.35
N ILE A 150 0.31 26.10 -24.21
CA ILE A 150 -0.36 27.30 -24.72
C ILE A 150 0.26 28.55 -24.12
N HIS A 151 0.41 28.59 -22.80
CA HIS A 151 1.01 29.74 -22.12
C HIS A 151 2.45 29.99 -22.62
N LYS A 152 3.22 28.92 -22.86
CA LYS A 152 4.56 29.03 -23.43
C LYS A 152 4.54 29.59 -24.84
N LEU A 153 3.61 29.17 -25.69
CA LEU A 153 3.48 29.65 -27.07
C LEU A 153 3.07 31.12 -27.13
N GLU A 154 2.11 31.52 -26.31
CA GLU A 154 1.65 32.91 -26.21
C GLU A 154 2.79 33.85 -25.85
N LYS A 155 3.61 33.45 -24.87
CA LYS A 155 4.81 34.21 -24.48
C LYS A 155 5.90 34.19 -25.55
N THR A 156 6.16 33.03 -26.17
CA THR A 156 7.25 32.87 -27.16
C THR A 156 6.97 33.63 -28.45
N HIS A 157 5.69 33.70 -28.86
CA HIS A 157 5.27 34.31 -30.12
C HIS A 157 4.48 35.62 -29.95
N ASN A 158 4.35 36.13 -28.73
CA ASN A 158 3.61 37.36 -28.38
C ASN A 158 2.18 37.39 -28.95
N LEU A 159 1.42 36.32 -28.70
CA LEU A 159 0.08 36.11 -29.27
C LEU A 159 -1.00 36.86 -28.46
N PRO A 160 -2.07 37.37 -29.10
CA PRO A 160 -3.20 37.98 -28.41
C PRO A 160 -4.02 36.93 -27.64
N ILE A 161 -4.53 37.29 -26.45
CA ILE A 161 -5.30 36.41 -25.58
C ILE A 161 -6.79 36.80 -25.63
N ASP A 162 -7.65 35.85 -25.98
CA ASP A 162 -9.11 35.98 -25.90
C ASP A 162 -9.61 35.48 -24.53
N TYR A 163 -9.90 36.41 -23.63
CA TYR A 163 -10.25 36.11 -22.24
C TYR A 163 -11.62 35.43 -22.09
N ASP A 164 -12.60 35.78 -22.92
CA ASP A 164 -13.94 35.19 -22.87
C ASP A 164 -13.88 33.71 -23.30
N GLN A 165 -13.10 33.44 -24.34
CA GLN A 165 -12.86 32.07 -24.79
C GLN A 165 -12.08 31.28 -23.72
N ARG A 166 -11.07 31.89 -23.10
CA ARG A 166 -10.23 31.26 -22.08
C ARG A 166 -10.97 30.93 -20.79
N MET A 167 -11.85 31.81 -20.33
CA MET A 167 -12.76 31.56 -19.21
C MET A 167 -13.66 30.36 -19.47
N THR A 168 -14.23 30.27 -20.67
CA THR A 168 -15.10 29.17 -21.08
C THR A 168 -14.41 27.81 -20.89
N TYR A 169 -13.13 27.72 -21.28
CA TYR A 169 -12.36 26.48 -21.11
C TYR A 169 -11.95 26.20 -19.66
N PHE A 170 -11.63 27.23 -18.88
CA PHE A 170 -11.31 27.04 -17.46
C PHE A 170 -12.51 26.50 -16.67
N VAL A 171 -13.71 27.02 -16.96
CA VAL A 171 -14.98 26.51 -16.40
C VAL A 171 -15.20 25.05 -16.81
N GLU A 172 -14.90 24.71 -18.06
CA GLU A 172 -15.00 23.32 -18.53
C GLU A 172 -14.00 22.39 -17.82
N PHE A 173 -12.76 22.83 -17.66
CA PHE A 173 -11.68 22.02 -17.07
C PHE A 173 -11.73 21.96 -15.55
N ALA A 174 -12.50 22.83 -14.91
CA ALA A 174 -12.74 22.84 -13.47
C ALA A 174 -13.24 21.48 -12.93
N GLY A 175 -13.95 20.70 -13.74
CA GLY A 175 -14.40 19.35 -13.39
C GLY A 175 -13.30 18.27 -13.34
N CYS A 176 -12.08 18.58 -13.80
CA CYS A 176 -10.97 17.64 -13.90
C CYS A 176 -9.99 17.73 -12.70
N LYS A 177 -9.74 16.59 -12.03
CA LYS A 177 -8.83 16.54 -10.87
C LYS A 177 -7.41 17.02 -11.20
N LYS A 178 -6.89 18.00 -10.45
CA LYS A 178 -5.49 18.50 -10.50
C LYS A 178 -5.10 19.22 -11.81
N VAL A 179 -6.06 19.73 -12.59
CA VAL A 179 -5.78 20.50 -13.82
C VAL A 179 -5.51 21.96 -13.47
N VAL A 180 -6.48 22.63 -12.85
CA VAL A 180 -6.32 24.02 -12.38
C VAL A 180 -5.41 24.00 -11.16
N THR A 181 -4.21 24.58 -11.29
CA THR A 181 -3.19 24.62 -10.23
C THR A 181 -2.70 26.05 -10.04
N GLY A 182 -2.12 26.36 -8.88
CA GLY A 182 -1.57 27.69 -8.59
C GLY A 182 -0.57 28.19 -9.64
N ASN A 183 0.24 27.30 -10.22
CA ASN A 183 1.15 27.63 -11.31
C ASN A 183 0.42 28.14 -12.58
N ILE A 184 -0.67 27.49 -12.98
CA ILE A 184 -1.42 27.88 -14.19
C ILE A 184 -2.10 29.22 -13.98
N MET A 185 -2.71 29.40 -12.81
CA MET A 185 -3.37 30.65 -12.43
C MET A 185 -2.38 31.82 -12.31
N TRP A 186 -1.16 31.56 -11.85
CA TRP A 186 -0.10 32.56 -11.82
C TRP A 186 0.33 32.99 -13.22
N MET A 187 0.62 32.03 -14.11
CA MET A 187 0.96 32.34 -15.50
C MET A 187 -0.16 33.11 -16.20
N GLU A 188 -1.41 32.82 -15.85
CA GLU A 188 -2.59 33.55 -16.33
C GLU A 188 -2.60 35.01 -15.85
N ALA A 189 -2.31 35.24 -14.56
CA ALA A 189 -2.19 36.58 -14.00
C ALA A 189 -1.01 37.37 -14.59
N GLU A 190 0.16 36.74 -14.77
CA GLU A 190 1.32 37.37 -15.43
C GLU A 190 1.01 37.78 -16.87
N ASN A 191 0.26 36.96 -17.60
CA ASN A 191 -0.15 37.27 -18.96
C ASN A 191 -1.13 38.45 -19.01
N LEU A 192 -2.10 38.50 -18.07
CA LEU A 192 -3.02 39.62 -17.93
C LEU A 192 -2.29 40.94 -17.62
N VAL A 193 -1.28 40.89 -16.75
CA VAL A 193 -0.39 42.03 -16.44
C VAL A 193 0.40 42.46 -17.68
N ALA A 194 1.01 41.52 -18.40
CA ALA A 194 1.80 41.80 -19.60
C ALA A 194 0.96 42.43 -20.74
N GLN A 195 -0.36 42.24 -20.73
CA GLN A 195 -1.31 42.81 -21.70
C GLN A 195 -1.93 44.15 -21.22
N GLY A 196 -1.55 44.65 -20.04
CA GLY A 196 -2.01 45.94 -19.52
C GLY A 196 -3.41 45.94 -18.91
N CYS A 197 -3.93 44.79 -18.48
CA CYS A 197 -5.22 44.72 -17.77
C CYS A 197 -5.14 45.43 -16.41
N THR A 198 -6.22 46.11 -16.02
CA THR A 198 -6.27 46.76 -14.71
C THR A 198 -6.34 45.72 -13.58
N PRO A 199 -5.83 46.03 -12.38
CA PRO A 199 -5.89 45.14 -11.24
C PRO A 199 -7.27 44.56 -10.97
N GLN A 200 -8.31 45.38 -11.03
CA GLN A 200 -9.69 44.95 -10.79
C GLN A 200 -10.18 43.91 -11.81
N GLN A 201 -9.84 44.07 -13.09
CA GLN A 201 -10.21 43.12 -14.15
C GLN A 201 -9.53 41.76 -13.98
N ILE A 202 -8.26 41.78 -13.58
CA ILE A 202 -7.50 40.55 -13.27
C ILE A 202 -8.17 39.80 -12.12
N ILE A 203 -8.56 40.55 -11.08
CA ILE A 203 -9.18 39.96 -9.89
C ILE A 203 -10.57 39.39 -10.20
N ASP A 204 -11.42 40.12 -10.91
CA ASP A 204 -12.77 39.67 -11.27
C ASP A 204 -12.74 38.42 -12.16
N TYR A 205 -11.74 38.33 -13.04
CA TYR A 205 -11.50 37.16 -13.88
C TYR A 205 -11.07 35.94 -13.04
N LEU A 206 -10.09 36.07 -12.15
CA LEU A 206 -9.62 34.95 -11.33
C LEU A 206 -10.71 34.42 -10.37
N ALA A 207 -11.55 35.30 -9.83
CA ALA A 207 -12.67 34.92 -8.95
C ALA A 207 -13.70 34.01 -9.65
N GLN A 208 -13.95 34.25 -10.94
CA GLN A 208 -14.86 33.42 -11.73
C GLN A 208 -14.30 32.00 -11.95
N ILE A 209 -12.99 31.87 -12.20
CA ILE A 209 -12.36 30.56 -12.34
C ILE A 209 -12.40 29.79 -11.01
N ILE A 210 -12.13 30.46 -9.90
CA ILE A 210 -12.19 29.87 -8.54
C ILE A 210 -13.59 29.33 -8.25
N THR A 211 -14.62 30.13 -8.53
CA THR A 211 -16.02 29.75 -8.30
C THR A 211 -16.42 28.53 -9.14
N ALA A 212 -15.86 28.40 -10.35
CA ALA A 212 -16.07 27.21 -11.18
C ALA A 212 -15.29 25.98 -10.69
N ALA A 213 -14.08 26.16 -10.16
CA ALA A 213 -13.14 25.12 -9.70
C ALA A 213 -13.46 24.53 -8.31
N THR A 214 -14.68 24.00 -8.14
CA THR A 214 -15.27 23.59 -6.83
C THR A 214 -14.65 22.38 -6.10
N ARG A 215 -13.43 21.90 -6.43
CA ARG A 215 -12.84 20.72 -5.75
C ARG A 215 -11.31 20.69 -5.62
N HIS A 216 -10.60 21.72 -5.15
CA HIS A 216 -9.16 21.57 -4.84
C HIS A 216 -8.63 22.49 -3.72
N ASP A 217 -8.14 21.86 -2.65
CA ASP A 217 -7.79 22.42 -1.34
C ASP A 217 -6.59 23.41 -1.31
N ASN A 218 -5.79 23.53 -2.38
CA ASN A 218 -4.54 24.35 -2.34
C ASN A 218 -4.42 25.45 -3.41
N VAL A 219 -5.42 25.63 -4.27
CA VAL A 219 -5.31 26.56 -5.42
C VAL A 219 -5.37 28.03 -4.99
N LEU A 220 -6.21 28.34 -4.00
CA LEU A 220 -6.44 29.71 -3.51
C LEU A 220 -5.21 30.32 -2.83
N TYR A 221 -4.50 29.52 -2.04
CA TYR A 221 -3.29 29.93 -1.34
C TYR A 221 -2.14 30.27 -2.31
N ASP A 222 -1.86 29.39 -3.28
CA ASP A 222 -0.82 29.63 -4.29
C ASP A 222 -1.10 30.89 -5.11
N ILE A 223 -2.37 31.16 -5.43
CA ILE A 223 -2.78 32.36 -6.18
C ILE A 223 -2.50 33.60 -5.34
N ARG A 224 -2.96 33.61 -4.08
CA ARG A 224 -2.78 34.74 -3.18
C ARG A 224 -1.33 35.05 -2.88
N TRP A 225 -0.55 34.02 -2.52
CA TRP A 225 0.88 34.13 -2.26
C TRP A 225 1.60 34.81 -3.43
N ARG A 226 1.24 34.45 -4.67
CA ARG A 226 1.91 34.98 -5.86
C ARG A 226 1.35 36.33 -6.32
N LEU A 227 0.04 36.57 -6.24
CA LEU A 227 -0.57 37.89 -6.50
C LEU A 227 0.00 38.96 -5.55
N GLY A 228 0.30 38.60 -4.30
CA GLY A 228 0.96 39.48 -3.32
C GLY A 228 2.37 39.92 -3.71
N TYR A 229 3.07 39.19 -4.60
CA TYR A 229 4.37 39.59 -5.14
C TYR A 229 4.28 40.50 -6.38
N SER A 230 3.09 40.67 -6.96
CA SER A 230 2.90 41.65 -8.03
C SER A 230 2.85 43.06 -7.43
N LYS A 231 3.84 43.90 -7.77
CA LYS A 231 3.85 45.33 -7.39
C LYS A 231 2.61 46.09 -7.88
N GLU A 232 1.89 45.55 -8.85
CA GLU A 232 0.73 46.17 -9.51
C GLU A 232 -0.62 45.71 -8.91
N LEU A 233 -0.67 44.59 -8.17
CA LEU A 233 -1.89 43.98 -7.63
C LEU A 233 -1.97 43.94 -6.09
N ASN A 234 -1.10 44.67 -5.40
CA ASN A 234 -1.05 44.73 -3.93
C ASN A 234 -2.23 45.55 -3.34
N GLY A 235 -3.01 44.98 -2.40
CA GLY A 235 -3.90 45.75 -1.48
C GLY A 235 -5.22 45.06 -1.06
N ASP A 236 -6.04 45.80 -0.31
CA ASP A 236 -7.35 45.40 0.30
C ASP A 236 -8.40 44.84 -0.68
N SER A 237 -8.30 45.15 -1.98
CA SER A 237 -9.24 44.71 -3.00
C SER A 237 -9.10 43.22 -3.34
N VAL A 238 -7.88 42.68 -3.34
CA VAL A 238 -7.61 41.26 -3.64
C VAL A 238 -8.16 40.37 -2.53
N ASP A 239 -7.99 40.74 -1.26
CA ASP A 239 -8.45 39.92 -0.13
C ASP A 239 -9.97 39.90 -0.01
N ASN A 240 -10.65 41.03 -0.24
CA ASN A 240 -12.11 41.09 -0.22
C ASN A 240 -12.75 40.18 -1.28
N ILE A 241 -12.11 40.04 -2.44
CA ILE A 241 -12.63 39.20 -3.53
C ILE A 241 -12.32 37.72 -3.27
N MET A 242 -11.12 37.40 -2.77
CA MET A 242 -10.77 36.04 -2.34
C MET A 242 -11.70 35.54 -1.23
N LEU A 243 -12.09 36.40 -0.29
CA LEU A 243 -13.05 36.05 0.77
C LEU A 243 -14.44 35.76 0.22
N LYS A 244 -14.97 36.60 -0.67
CA LYS A 244 -16.27 36.35 -1.29
C LYS A 244 -16.30 35.01 -2.02
N ALA A 245 -15.21 34.65 -2.71
CA ALA A 245 -15.10 33.37 -3.41
C ALA A 245 -14.93 32.16 -2.46
N VAL A 246 -14.34 32.35 -1.28
CA VAL A 246 -14.20 31.30 -0.26
C VAL A 246 -15.51 31.05 0.49
N PHE A 247 -16.21 32.11 0.89
CA PHE A 247 -17.50 32.01 1.59
C PHE A 247 -18.60 31.41 0.69
N SER A 248 -18.58 31.69 -0.61
CA SER A 248 -19.50 31.04 -1.57
C SER A 248 -19.25 29.53 -1.73
N VAL A 249 -18.09 29.02 -1.29
CA VAL A 249 -17.70 27.61 -1.32
C VAL A 249 -17.41 27.11 0.10
N GLN A 250 -18.47 26.96 0.92
CA GLN A 250 -18.41 26.58 2.36
C GLN A 250 -17.42 25.45 2.74
N LYS A 251 -17.15 24.50 1.84
CA LYS A 251 -16.22 23.38 2.07
C LYS A 251 -14.73 23.78 2.10
N LEU A 252 -14.37 24.92 1.51
CA LEU A 252 -12.98 25.42 1.45
C LEU A 252 -12.65 26.37 2.62
N LEU A 253 -13.65 26.71 3.44
CA LEU A 253 -13.52 27.69 4.51
C LEU A 253 -12.45 27.35 5.57
N PRO A 254 -12.31 26.11 6.07
CA PRO A 254 -11.30 25.78 7.09
C PRO A 254 -9.86 26.02 6.61
N GLN A 255 -9.57 25.52 5.40
CA GLN A 255 -8.26 25.56 4.76
C GLN A 255 -7.85 26.97 4.38
N ALA A 256 -8.81 27.77 3.91
CA ALA A 256 -8.57 29.15 3.55
C ALA A 256 -8.33 30.05 4.76
N ILE A 257 -9.01 29.81 5.89
CA ILE A 257 -8.90 30.65 7.10
C ILE A 257 -7.47 30.63 7.68
N GLY A 258 -6.80 29.47 7.75
CA GLY A 258 -5.41 29.41 8.21
C GLY A 258 -4.46 30.24 7.35
N HIS A 259 -4.64 30.20 6.04
CA HIS A 259 -3.84 30.97 5.09
C HIS A 259 -4.13 32.48 5.10
N PHE A 260 -5.37 32.87 5.39
CA PHE A 260 -5.76 34.28 5.54
C PHE A 260 -5.21 34.93 6.82
N ARG A 261 -4.87 34.13 7.84
CA ARG A 261 -4.24 34.59 9.09
C ARG A 261 -2.81 35.07 8.89
N GLU A 262 -2.01 34.38 8.07
CA GLU A 262 -0.55 34.57 7.95
C GLU A 262 -0.12 35.78 7.12
N THR A 263 -0.99 36.78 6.94
CA THR A 263 -0.80 37.80 5.91
C THR A 263 -1.12 39.21 6.36
N GLU A 264 -0.47 40.17 5.70
CA GLU A 264 -0.46 41.60 6.04
C GLU A 264 -1.87 42.24 6.06
N ASN A 265 -2.88 41.60 5.45
CA ASN A 265 -4.22 42.16 5.25
C ASN A 265 -5.32 41.54 6.15
N ALA A 266 -4.97 40.86 7.25
CA ALA A 266 -5.93 40.26 8.19
C ALA A 266 -6.99 41.23 8.74
N GLN A 267 -6.71 42.55 8.75
CA GLN A 267 -7.67 43.58 9.17
C GLN A 267 -8.84 43.75 8.19
N SER A 268 -8.58 43.67 6.89
CA SER A 268 -9.57 43.85 5.82
C SER A 268 -10.58 42.69 5.80
N ILE A 269 -10.11 41.50 6.16
CA ILE A 269 -10.91 40.28 6.33
C ILE A 269 -11.89 40.40 7.50
N ARG A 270 -11.40 40.86 8.66
CA ARG A 270 -12.22 41.06 9.86
C ARG A 270 -13.29 42.13 9.63
N LYS A 271 -12.95 43.19 8.89
CA LYS A 271 -13.89 44.24 8.50
C LYS A 271 -15.01 43.69 7.62
N PHE A 272 -14.69 42.90 6.60
CA PHE A 272 -15.67 42.30 5.70
C PHE A 272 -16.66 41.36 6.41
N ILE A 273 -16.19 40.47 7.29
CA ILE A 273 -17.07 39.54 8.02
C ILE A 273 -17.97 40.29 9.02
N ARG A 274 -17.50 41.39 9.61
CA ARG A 274 -18.31 42.24 10.49
C ARG A 274 -19.43 42.95 9.73
N GLU A 275 -19.15 43.40 8.50
CA GLU A 275 -20.11 44.14 7.67
C GLU A 275 -21.14 43.22 6.95
N ASN A 276 -20.99 41.88 7.03
CA ASN A 276 -21.87 40.93 6.34
C ASN A 276 -22.38 39.79 7.25
N ARG A 277 -23.65 39.89 7.66
CA ARG A 277 -24.31 38.94 8.58
C ARG A 277 -24.43 37.51 8.04
N GLU A 278 -24.63 37.35 6.74
CA GLU A 278 -24.75 36.03 6.11
C GLU A 278 -23.42 35.24 6.21
N CYS A 279 -22.29 35.94 6.09
CA CYS A 279 -20.96 35.35 6.27
C CYS A 279 -20.74 34.85 7.72
N GLN A 280 -21.33 35.52 8.72
CA GLN A 280 -21.18 35.13 10.14
C GLN A 280 -21.91 33.82 10.45
N GLU A 281 -23.14 33.65 9.97
CA GLU A 281 -23.89 32.40 10.16
C GLU A 281 -23.24 31.22 9.41
N GLN A 282 -22.75 31.47 8.19
CA GLN A 282 -22.03 30.47 7.41
C GLN A 282 -20.72 30.04 8.10
N LEU A 283 -20.03 30.95 8.77
CA LEU A 283 -18.82 30.66 9.54
C LEU A 283 -19.10 29.73 10.73
N ILE A 284 -20.20 29.94 11.46
CA ILE A 284 -20.62 29.07 12.58
C ILE A 284 -21.05 27.68 12.07
N ALA A 285 -21.80 27.65 10.96
CA ALA A 285 -22.34 26.43 10.37
C ALA A 285 -21.27 25.55 9.70
N ALA A 286 -20.21 26.13 9.16
CA ALA A 286 -19.15 25.42 8.45
C ALA A 286 -18.31 24.50 9.34
N GLN A 287 -18.37 24.65 10.68
CA GLN A 287 -17.70 23.80 11.67
C GLN A 287 -16.27 23.37 11.25
N PRO A 288 -15.35 24.33 11.08
CA PRO A 288 -14.08 24.13 10.38
C PRO A 288 -13.04 23.40 11.25
N TRP A 289 -13.22 22.09 11.45
CA TRP A 289 -12.36 21.26 12.29
C TRP A 289 -11.26 20.57 11.47
N GLY A 290 -9.99 20.75 11.87
CA GLY A 290 -8.82 20.23 11.16
C GLY A 290 -7.50 20.84 11.66
N TRP A 291 -6.48 20.93 10.79
CA TRP A 291 -5.20 21.55 11.14
C TRP A 291 -5.29 23.07 11.37
N GLU A 292 -6.33 23.77 10.86
CA GLU A 292 -6.51 25.23 11.02
C GLU A 292 -7.49 25.66 12.13
N THR A 293 -7.75 24.80 13.12
CA THR A 293 -8.78 25.02 14.15
C THR A 293 -8.61 26.36 14.92
N ASP A 294 -7.38 26.80 15.23
CA ASP A 294 -7.18 28.07 15.95
C ASP A 294 -7.38 29.30 15.10
N ALA A 295 -7.05 29.23 13.81
CA ALA A 295 -7.29 30.34 12.90
C ALA A 295 -8.80 30.59 12.79
N CYS A 296 -9.60 29.52 12.80
CA CYS A 296 -11.05 29.63 12.82
C CYS A 296 -11.58 30.21 14.13
N TYR A 297 -11.04 29.77 15.28
CA TYR A 297 -11.40 30.34 16.58
C TYR A 297 -11.06 31.84 16.68
N GLU A 298 -9.87 32.26 16.23
CA GLU A 298 -9.47 33.66 16.22
C GLU A 298 -10.38 34.52 15.34
N VAL A 299 -10.74 34.03 14.15
CA VAL A 299 -11.67 34.74 13.27
C VAL A 299 -13.04 34.85 13.95
N LEU A 300 -13.57 33.77 14.53
CA LEU A 300 -14.83 33.79 15.29
C LEU A 300 -14.79 34.84 16.41
N CYS A 301 -13.71 34.90 17.20
CA CYS A 301 -13.55 35.85 18.31
C CYS A 301 -13.49 37.32 17.87
N THR A 302 -13.06 37.58 16.63
CA THR A 302 -12.93 38.95 16.09
C THR A 302 -14.21 39.48 15.44
N THR A 303 -15.25 38.65 15.44
CA THR A 303 -16.58 38.89 14.87
C THR A 303 -17.66 38.69 15.95
N GLU A 304 -18.90 39.07 15.67
CA GLU A 304 -20.01 38.87 16.61
C GLU A 304 -20.43 37.38 16.74
N ALA A 305 -19.93 36.51 15.85
CA ALA A 305 -20.27 35.09 15.79
C ALA A 305 -19.92 34.30 17.07
N TRP A 306 -18.80 34.60 17.72
CA TRP A 306 -18.42 33.93 18.97
C TRP A 306 -19.32 34.34 20.15
N GLN A 307 -19.73 35.61 20.20
CA GLN A 307 -20.67 36.10 21.22
C GLN A 307 -22.06 35.45 21.07
N GLU A 308 -22.52 35.25 19.84
CA GLU A 308 -23.77 34.53 19.58
C GLU A 308 -23.71 33.05 19.98
N LEU A 309 -22.59 32.38 19.73
CA LEU A 309 -22.39 30.97 20.07
C LEU A 309 -22.32 30.75 21.60
N THR A 310 -21.63 31.65 22.31
CA THR A 310 -21.43 31.57 23.77
C THR A 310 -22.66 31.98 24.60
N HIS A 311 -23.65 32.63 23.99
CA HIS A 311 -24.90 33.03 24.67
C HIS A 311 -25.78 31.83 25.07
N ASN A 312 -25.57 30.65 24.49
CA ASN A 312 -26.32 29.43 24.81
C ASN A 312 -25.36 28.27 25.16
N PRO A 313 -25.17 27.95 26.45
CA PRO A 313 -24.24 26.90 26.91
C PRO A 313 -24.51 25.52 26.32
N ARG A 314 -25.78 25.16 26.06
CA ARG A 314 -26.14 23.87 25.45
C ARG A 314 -25.74 23.82 23.97
N ARG A 315 -25.99 24.91 23.23
CA ARG A 315 -25.58 25.05 21.83
C ARG A 315 -24.05 25.02 21.69
N LEU A 316 -23.33 25.63 22.64
CA LEU A 316 -21.87 25.58 22.70
C LEU A 316 -21.37 24.16 23.02
N ALA A 317 -21.99 23.44 23.97
CA ALA A 317 -21.65 22.05 24.29
C ALA A 317 -21.86 21.10 23.09
N GLU A 318 -22.98 21.24 22.37
CA GLU A 318 -23.26 20.45 21.15
C GLU A 318 -22.27 20.77 20.02
N TRP A 319 -21.90 22.05 19.87
CA TRP A 319 -20.89 22.48 18.91
C TRP A 319 -19.49 21.92 19.24
N LEU A 320 -19.10 21.88 20.51
CA LEU A 320 -17.84 21.28 21.00
C LEU A 320 -17.84 19.75 20.87
N LEU A 321 -18.98 19.08 21.08
CA LEU A 321 -19.06 17.62 20.95
C LEU A 321 -18.70 17.17 19.52
N ASN A 322 -19.17 17.89 18.51
CA ASN A 322 -18.82 17.62 17.12
C ASN A 322 -17.31 17.78 16.86
N HIS A 323 -16.63 18.74 17.51
CA HIS A 323 -15.17 18.88 17.46
C HIS A 323 -14.47 17.60 17.94
N PHE A 324 -14.93 17.02 19.05
CA PHE A 324 -14.36 15.79 19.61
C PHE A 324 -14.70 14.52 18.80
N THR A 325 -15.62 14.59 17.84
CA THR A 325 -15.89 13.49 16.89
C THR A 325 -15.01 13.51 15.64
N SER A 326 -14.23 14.58 15.43
CA SER A 326 -13.27 14.70 14.34
C SER A 326 -12.02 13.85 14.61
N PRO A 327 -11.34 13.28 13.59
CA PRO A 327 -10.08 12.57 13.80
C PRO A 327 -9.01 13.51 14.36
N SER A 328 -8.58 13.27 15.61
CA SER A 328 -7.48 13.95 16.32
C SER A 328 -7.74 15.41 16.77
N PRO A 329 -8.64 15.66 17.75
CA PRO A 329 -8.75 16.96 18.40
C PRO A 329 -7.41 17.40 19.03
N ARG A 330 -7.04 18.67 18.82
CA ARG A 330 -5.84 19.27 19.43
C ARG A 330 -6.22 20.02 20.71
N THR A 331 -5.36 19.92 21.72
CA THR A 331 -5.49 20.62 23.00
C THR A 331 -5.11 22.08 22.83
N ARG A 332 -6.06 23.00 23.03
CA ARG A 332 -5.88 24.45 22.87
C ARG A 332 -6.56 25.19 24.03
N ALA A 333 -6.08 26.39 24.37
CA ALA A 333 -6.56 27.18 25.54
C ALA A 333 -8.02 27.46 25.45
N TRP A 334 -8.37 27.97 24.29
CA TRP A 334 -9.73 28.33 24.02
C TRP A 334 -10.67 27.14 23.99
N VAL A 335 -10.21 25.92 23.66
CA VAL A 335 -11.06 24.71 23.73
C VAL A 335 -11.40 24.42 25.18
N ILE A 336 -10.41 24.47 26.08
CA ILE A 336 -10.62 24.29 27.53
C ILE A 336 -11.51 25.41 28.08
N ASP A 337 -11.29 26.66 27.70
CA ASP A 337 -12.09 27.80 28.13
C ASP A 337 -13.53 27.74 27.58
N ALA A 338 -13.71 27.26 26.35
CA ALA A 338 -15.02 27.04 25.76
C ALA A 338 -15.78 25.91 26.46
N ILE A 339 -15.09 24.81 26.84
CA ILE A 339 -15.68 23.76 27.68
C ILE A 339 -16.14 24.34 29.02
N LYS A 340 -15.33 25.20 29.66
CA LYS A 340 -15.69 25.90 30.90
C LYS A 340 -16.86 26.87 30.72
N GLN A 341 -16.92 27.60 29.61
CA GLN A 341 -18.06 28.48 29.28
C GLN A 341 -19.35 27.71 29.01
N ALA A 342 -19.24 26.47 28.52
CA ALA A 342 -20.35 25.55 28.33
C ALA A 342 -20.73 24.73 29.58
N ARG A 343 -20.20 25.09 30.77
CA ARG A 343 -20.50 24.39 32.03
C ARG A 343 -22.02 24.36 32.28
N GLY A 344 -22.53 23.20 32.70
CA GLY A 344 -23.97 22.93 32.83
C GLY A 344 -24.66 22.55 31.51
N GLY A 345 -24.04 22.83 30.36
CA GLY A 345 -24.50 22.35 29.05
C GLY A 345 -24.21 20.86 28.81
N PHE A 346 -23.15 20.33 29.44
CA PHE A 346 -22.73 18.93 29.38
C PHE A 346 -23.46 18.01 30.37
N ASP A 347 -24.24 18.56 31.30
CA ASP A 347 -24.99 17.77 32.27
C ASP A 347 -25.93 16.76 31.57
N GLY A 348 -25.85 15.50 31.98
CA GLY A 348 -26.62 14.40 31.37
C GLY A 348 -26.15 13.95 29.98
N MET A 349 -25.01 14.45 29.48
CA MET A 349 -24.35 13.90 28.30
C MET A 349 -23.39 12.77 28.69
N THR A 350 -23.50 11.63 28.00
CA THR A 350 -22.57 10.50 28.15
C THR A 350 -21.71 10.35 26.90
N LEU A 351 -20.39 10.33 27.09
CA LEU A 351 -19.38 10.28 26.04
C LEU A 351 -18.86 8.85 25.86
N PRO A 352 -18.78 8.33 24.62
CA PRO A 352 -18.31 6.97 24.37
C PRO A 352 -16.79 6.86 24.56
N ALA A 353 -16.34 5.91 25.40
CA ALA A 353 -14.93 5.69 25.71
C ALA A 353 -14.07 5.34 24.47
N LYS A 354 -14.65 4.70 23.44
CA LYS A 354 -13.96 4.43 22.16
C LYS A 354 -13.54 5.70 21.39
N LYS A 355 -14.15 6.85 21.69
CA LYS A 355 -13.79 8.15 21.08
C LYS A 355 -12.67 8.89 21.84
N LEU A 356 -12.25 8.38 23.01
CA LEU A 356 -11.12 8.94 23.79
C LEU A 356 -9.75 8.70 23.13
N GLY A 357 -9.66 7.77 22.17
CA GLY A 357 -8.41 7.38 21.51
C GLY A 357 -7.69 8.48 20.71
N TYR A 358 -8.21 9.70 20.70
CA TYR A 358 -7.70 10.82 19.91
C TYR A 358 -7.58 12.16 20.68
N GLY A 359 -7.86 12.20 22.00
CA GLY A 359 -7.87 13.42 22.84
C GLY A 359 -6.60 13.68 23.68
N SER A 360 -6.70 14.56 24.69
CA SER A 360 -5.65 14.91 25.69
C SER A 360 -6.20 14.83 27.10
N LEU A 361 -5.32 14.58 28.09
CA LEU A 361 -5.67 14.58 29.52
C LEU A 361 -6.30 15.90 29.97
N ASN A 362 -5.88 17.05 29.43
CA ASN A 362 -6.44 18.35 29.83
C ASN A 362 -7.87 18.57 29.31
N ILE A 363 -8.20 18.02 28.13
CA ILE A 363 -9.57 18.05 27.60
C ILE A 363 -10.46 17.13 28.44
N ILE A 364 -9.96 15.94 28.79
CA ILE A 364 -10.67 15.00 29.65
C ILE A 364 -10.96 15.67 31.01
N ASP A 365 -9.95 16.25 31.64
CA ASP A 365 -10.10 16.95 32.92
C ASP A 365 -11.12 18.10 32.87
N ALA A 366 -11.07 18.94 31.82
CA ALA A 366 -12.03 20.03 31.63
C ALA A 366 -13.46 19.53 31.41
N LEU A 367 -13.63 18.40 30.72
CA LEU A 367 -14.93 17.77 30.51
C LEU A 367 -15.49 17.17 31.81
N VAL A 368 -14.62 16.56 32.65
CA VAL A 368 -15.01 16.06 33.98
C VAL A 368 -15.50 17.23 34.84
N ASP A 369 -14.75 18.34 34.88
CA ASP A 369 -15.14 19.56 35.62
C ASP A 369 -16.43 20.22 35.08
N ALA A 370 -16.74 20.03 33.79
CA ALA A 370 -17.93 20.57 33.15
C ALA A 370 -19.20 19.71 33.33
N GLY A 371 -19.09 18.53 33.96
CA GLY A 371 -20.22 17.64 34.26
C GLY A 371 -20.45 16.49 33.27
N ALA A 372 -19.49 16.22 32.36
CA ALA A 372 -19.59 15.11 31.42
C ALA A 372 -19.39 13.74 32.09
N THR A 373 -19.99 12.69 31.55
CA THR A 373 -19.86 11.29 32.02
C THR A 373 -19.39 10.35 30.91
N TRP A 374 -18.89 9.15 31.24
CA TRP A 374 -18.35 8.17 30.29
C TRP A 374 -18.96 6.78 30.46
N ASP A 375 -19.10 6.04 29.35
CA ASP A 375 -19.65 4.67 29.35
C ASP A 375 -18.69 3.60 29.93
N ASN A 376 -17.36 3.85 29.92
CA ASN A 376 -16.35 2.93 30.47
C ASN A 376 -15.06 3.69 30.86
N PRO A 377 -14.90 4.09 32.14
CA PRO A 377 -13.74 4.84 32.61
C PRO A 377 -12.47 3.99 32.80
N ASP A 378 -12.58 2.65 32.84
CA ASP A 378 -11.44 1.73 33.00
C ASP A 378 -10.78 1.35 31.66
N GLY A 379 -10.72 2.31 30.72
CA GLY A 379 -10.18 2.09 29.38
C GLY A 379 -8.77 1.47 29.36
N PRO A 380 -8.34 0.83 28.25
CA PRO A 380 -7.05 0.14 28.16
C PRO A 380 -5.87 0.98 28.69
N THR A 381 -5.01 0.38 29.54
CA THR A 381 -3.81 1.04 30.08
C THR A 381 -2.90 1.62 28.97
N THR A 382 -2.93 1.01 27.78
CA THR A 382 -2.24 1.46 26.58
C THR A 382 -2.74 2.82 26.03
N LEU A 383 -4.03 3.15 26.22
CA LEU A 383 -4.59 4.45 25.83
C LEU A 383 -4.08 5.56 26.75
N TYR A 384 -4.21 5.39 28.07
CA TYR A 384 -3.74 6.39 29.04
C TYR A 384 -2.22 6.56 29.01
N GLY A 385 -1.47 5.50 28.72
CA GLY A 385 -0.01 5.59 28.51
C GLY A 385 0.35 6.50 27.33
N ALA A 386 -0.37 6.39 26.21
CA ALA A 386 -0.17 7.28 25.06
C ALA A 386 -0.55 8.74 25.36
N LEU A 387 -1.59 8.96 26.20
CA LEU A 387 -1.99 10.30 26.63
C LEU A 387 -0.97 10.95 27.57
N TRP A 388 -0.35 10.18 28.48
CA TRP A 388 0.77 10.66 29.31
C TRP A 388 2.00 11.01 28.48
N THR A 389 2.34 10.18 27.50
CA THR A 389 3.42 10.51 26.55
C THR A 389 3.16 11.82 25.82
N ARG A 390 1.90 12.12 25.48
CA ARG A 390 1.51 13.40 24.85
C ARG A 390 1.63 14.59 25.81
N TRP A 391 1.12 14.45 27.03
CA TRP A 391 1.17 15.48 28.08
C TRP A 391 2.63 15.80 28.48
N CYS A 392 3.47 14.79 28.69
CA CYS A 392 4.89 14.96 29.06
C CYS A 392 5.80 15.44 27.93
N ARG A 393 5.42 15.24 26.66
CA ARG A 393 6.22 15.72 25.50
C ARG A 393 5.81 17.10 25.01
N GLU A 394 4.96 17.83 25.75
CA GLU A 394 4.39 19.13 25.32
C GLU A 394 3.71 19.06 23.94
N LEU A 395 3.23 17.88 23.55
CA LEU A 395 2.42 17.73 22.35
C LEU A 395 1.00 18.28 22.56
N ASP A 396 0.68 18.59 23.81
CA ASP A 396 -0.44 19.42 24.20
C ASP A 396 0.06 20.84 24.46
N GLU A 397 -0.61 21.83 23.88
CA GLU A 397 -0.19 23.24 24.01
C GLU A 397 -0.48 23.83 25.39
N ILE A 398 -1.11 23.04 26.25
CA ILE A 398 -1.50 23.44 27.60
C ILE A 398 -1.14 22.34 28.55
N GLU A 399 -0.43 22.77 29.57
CA GLU A 399 -0.24 22.02 30.79
C GLU A 399 -1.33 22.41 31.78
N GLY A 400 -1.98 21.42 32.37
CA GLY A 400 -3.04 21.60 33.37
C GLY A 400 -2.79 20.69 34.57
N ASP A 401 -3.32 21.08 35.72
CA ASP A 401 -3.11 20.39 37.00
C ASP A 401 -3.91 19.09 37.13
N LEU A 402 -4.82 18.81 36.20
CA LEU A 402 -5.68 17.63 36.20
C LEU A 402 -6.50 17.39 37.51
N PRO A 403 -7.07 18.42 38.18
CA PRO A 403 -7.75 18.27 39.47
C PRO A 403 -9.04 17.44 39.41
N ALA A 404 -9.78 17.49 38.31
CA ALA A 404 -11.03 16.76 38.16
C ALA A 404 -10.77 15.26 37.95
N ILE A 405 -9.71 14.91 37.21
CA ILE A 405 -9.22 13.53 37.10
C ILE A 405 -8.70 13.03 38.46
N ALA A 406 -7.95 13.85 39.19
CA ALA A 406 -7.41 13.47 40.50
C ALA A 406 -8.50 13.29 41.57
N ALA A 407 -9.64 13.98 41.44
CA ALA A 407 -10.80 13.85 42.32
C ALA A 407 -11.72 12.67 41.97
N ASP A 408 -11.69 12.18 40.73
CA ASP A 408 -12.48 11.02 40.28
C ASP A 408 -11.84 9.70 40.71
N PRO A 409 -12.49 8.87 41.55
CA PRO A 409 -11.90 7.63 42.06
C PRO A 409 -11.54 6.58 41.00
N HIS A 410 -12.27 6.53 39.89
CA HIS A 410 -12.06 5.54 38.81
C HIS A 410 -10.94 5.99 37.88
N LEU A 411 -10.98 7.25 37.43
CA LEU A 411 -9.95 7.81 36.57
C LEU A 411 -8.62 7.97 37.30
N ARG A 412 -8.59 8.39 38.57
CA ARG A 412 -7.35 8.52 39.37
C ARG A 412 -6.54 7.22 39.35
N ARG A 413 -7.19 6.07 39.56
CA ARG A 413 -6.52 4.75 39.56
C ARG A 413 -6.01 4.38 38.17
N SER A 414 -6.87 4.45 37.14
CA SER A 414 -6.53 4.00 35.78
C SER A 414 -5.47 4.89 35.12
N VAL A 415 -5.55 6.21 35.33
CA VAL A 415 -4.59 7.19 34.81
C VAL A 415 -3.24 7.08 35.53
N SER A 416 -3.21 6.94 36.87
CA SER A 416 -1.94 6.77 37.61
C SER A 416 -1.25 5.45 37.26
N ASN A 417 -2.02 4.38 37.02
CA ASN A 417 -1.45 3.07 36.67
C ASN A 417 -0.77 3.01 35.31
N ALA A 418 -1.12 3.93 34.40
CA ALA A 418 -0.55 4.03 33.07
C ALA A 418 0.64 5.00 32.97
N LEU A 419 0.99 5.70 34.06
CA LEU A 419 2.08 6.67 34.11
C LEU A 419 3.44 5.97 34.33
N ASP A 420 4.31 5.97 33.32
CA ASP A 420 5.69 5.47 33.43
C ASP A 420 6.57 6.41 34.27
N VAL A 421 7.40 5.84 35.14
CA VAL A 421 8.38 6.58 35.96
C VAL A 421 9.33 7.45 35.12
N MET A 422 9.66 7.04 33.88
CA MET A 422 10.49 7.85 32.97
C MET A 422 9.83 9.19 32.65
N HIS A 423 8.51 9.22 32.49
CA HIS A 423 7.79 10.46 32.26
C HIS A 423 7.88 11.40 33.48
N ILE A 424 7.86 10.85 34.70
CA ILE A 424 8.01 11.60 35.96
C ILE A 424 9.44 12.14 36.10
N ILE A 425 10.43 11.32 35.76
CA ILE A 425 11.85 11.68 35.79
C ILE A 425 12.15 12.80 34.79
N ASP A 426 11.80 12.58 33.53
CA ASP A 426 12.15 13.47 32.42
C ASP A 426 11.46 14.83 32.57
N ARG A 427 10.30 14.88 33.25
CA ARG A 427 9.43 16.06 33.39
C ARG A 427 9.05 16.39 34.84
N SER A 428 9.95 16.11 35.78
CA SER A 428 9.70 16.28 37.23
C SER A 428 9.27 17.69 37.63
N GLU A 429 9.71 18.71 36.90
CA GLU A 429 9.28 20.10 37.08
C GLU A 429 7.78 20.31 36.85
N LEU A 430 7.16 19.58 35.92
CA LEU A 430 5.73 19.70 35.65
C LEU A 430 4.92 19.15 36.82
N PHE A 431 5.31 17.97 37.32
CA PHE A 431 4.63 17.35 38.45
C PHE A 431 4.80 18.12 39.76
N LEU A 432 5.89 18.90 39.91
CA LEU A 432 6.07 19.79 41.06
C LEU A 432 5.29 21.10 40.92
N ARG A 433 5.12 21.57 39.69
CA ARG A 433 4.38 22.78 39.38
C ARG A 433 2.88 22.58 39.58
N TYR A 434 2.38 21.38 39.31
CA TYR A 434 0.97 21.02 39.30
C TYR A 434 0.66 20.04 40.44
N LYS A 435 -0.12 20.49 41.44
CA LYS A 435 -0.43 19.74 42.66
C LYS A 435 -1.15 18.40 42.39
N ALA A 436 -2.26 18.40 41.67
CA ALA A 436 -3.05 17.20 41.38
C ALA A 436 -2.32 16.25 40.41
N ALA A 437 -1.58 16.77 39.43
CA ALA A 437 -0.69 15.93 38.62
C ALA A 437 0.44 15.32 39.48
N GLY A 438 0.99 16.09 40.42
CA GLY A 438 1.98 15.65 41.40
C GLY A 438 1.43 14.55 42.32
N GLU A 439 0.16 14.63 42.73
CA GLU A 439 -0.50 13.55 43.48
C GLU A 439 -0.63 12.26 42.66
N LEU A 440 -0.94 12.34 41.36
CA LEU A 440 -0.97 11.19 40.47
C LEU A 440 0.44 10.58 40.28
N ALA A 441 1.47 11.43 40.16
CA ALA A 441 2.86 11.01 40.09
C ALA A 441 3.35 10.37 41.41
N ALA A 442 2.94 10.89 42.56
CA ALA A 442 3.27 10.31 43.87
C ALA A 442 2.73 8.89 44.00
N VAL A 443 1.49 8.64 43.56
CA VAL A 443 0.88 7.30 43.52
C VAL A 443 1.64 6.35 42.58
N ALA A 444 2.09 6.85 41.42
CA ALA A 444 2.93 6.07 40.51
C ALA A 444 4.32 5.76 41.09
N LEU A 445 4.94 6.71 41.83
CA LEU A 445 6.21 6.53 42.53
C LEU A 445 6.10 5.53 43.69
N ASP A 446 5.02 5.56 44.47
CA ASP A 446 4.77 4.58 45.53
C ASP A 446 4.67 3.17 44.93
N ARG A 447 3.89 3.01 43.86
CA ARG A 447 3.80 1.72 43.15
C ARG A 447 5.16 1.27 42.64
N PHE A 448 5.96 2.18 42.10
CA PHE A 448 7.31 1.88 41.62
C PHE A 448 8.25 1.45 42.75
N ALA A 449 8.19 2.13 43.90
CA ALA A 449 8.95 1.77 45.10
C ALA A 449 8.58 0.36 45.59
N ASP A 450 7.29 0.04 45.61
CA ASP A 450 6.78 -1.26 46.07
C ASP A 450 7.22 -2.43 45.15
N HIS A 451 7.48 -2.19 43.86
CA HIS A 451 7.89 -3.20 42.87
C HIS A 451 9.40 -3.14 42.51
N ARG A 452 10.22 -2.35 43.23
CA ARG A 452 11.67 -2.16 42.95
C ARG A 452 12.46 -3.48 42.99
N ARG A 453 12.18 -4.34 43.98
CA ARG A 453 12.92 -5.60 44.22
C ARG A 453 12.66 -6.66 43.16
N ASP A 454 11.49 -6.64 42.53
CA ASP A 454 11.14 -7.60 41.48
C ASP A 454 11.83 -7.26 40.14
N THR A 455 12.26 -6.01 39.97
CA THR A 455 12.82 -5.49 38.71
C THR A 455 14.36 -5.48 38.68
N THR A 456 15.02 -5.52 39.85
CA THR A 456 16.48 -5.40 40.03
C THR A 456 17.25 -6.73 39.96
N GLN A 457 16.56 -7.86 39.76
CA GLN A 457 17.15 -9.21 39.73
C GLN A 457 17.88 -9.56 38.41
N ASN A 458 18.03 -8.63 37.45
CA ASN A 458 18.62 -8.90 36.13
C ASN A 458 19.74 -7.90 35.80
N LEU A 459 21.02 -8.31 35.95
CA LEU A 459 22.21 -7.46 35.85
C LEU A 459 22.35 -6.66 34.53
N GLY A 460 21.88 -7.21 33.41
CA GLY A 460 21.91 -6.51 32.12
C GLY A 460 20.87 -5.39 32.00
N ALA A 461 19.75 -5.54 32.72
CA ALA A 461 18.75 -4.49 32.90
C ALA A 461 19.14 -3.53 34.03
N VAL A 462 19.82 -4.00 35.08
CA VAL A 462 20.30 -3.20 36.23
C VAL A 462 21.17 -2.05 35.75
N ASP A 463 22.18 -2.25 34.91
CA ASP A 463 23.05 -1.13 34.48
C ASP A 463 22.26 -0.05 33.73
N TRP A 464 21.45 -0.44 32.75
CA TRP A 464 20.56 0.48 32.01
C TRP A 464 19.47 1.11 32.90
N TYR A 465 18.90 0.35 33.84
CA TYR A 465 17.82 0.76 34.73
C TYR A 465 18.32 1.67 35.86
N TYR A 466 19.51 1.40 36.39
CA TYR A 466 20.17 2.28 37.33
C TYR A 466 20.63 3.56 36.63
N GLU A 467 21.33 3.48 35.49
CA GLU A 467 21.83 4.64 34.76
C GLU A 467 20.70 5.55 34.22
N LYS A 468 19.59 4.98 33.72
CA LYS A 468 18.49 5.73 33.10
C LYS A 468 17.28 6.01 33.99
N LYS A 469 16.97 5.17 35.00
CA LYS A 469 15.80 5.36 35.88
C LYS A 469 16.21 5.80 37.29
N ILE A 470 17.03 5.04 38.00
CA ILE A 470 17.33 5.31 39.43
C ILE A 470 18.24 6.52 39.63
N LEU A 471 19.30 6.65 38.82
CA LEU A 471 20.21 7.79 38.87
C LEU A 471 19.45 9.09 38.53
N SER A 472 18.55 9.03 37.58
CA SER A 472 17.71 10.17 37.22
C SER A 472 16.64 10.52 38.28
N LEU A 473 16.27 9.58 39.16
CA LEU A 473 15.44 9.83 40.36
C LEU A 473 16.20 10.51 41.51
N THR A 474 17.54 10.53 41.48
CA THR A 474 18.34 11.32 42.44
C THR A 474 18.27 12.84 42.22
N ASN A 475 17.60 13.27 41.15
CA ASN A 475 17.24 14.66 40.96
C ASN A 475 16.45 15.17 42.17
N SER A 476 16.88 16.30 42.74
CA SER A 476 16.27 16.91 43.94
C SER A 476 14.79 17.22 43.76
N ARG A 477 14.31 17.35 42.52
CA ARG A 477 12.92 17.58 42.16
C ARG A 477 12.02 16.35 42.33
N CYS A 478 12.47 15.16 41.92
CA CYS A 478 11.68 13.93 42.10
C CYS A 478 11.48 13.61 43.58
N ARG A 479 12.50 13.88 44.41
CA ARG A 479 12.43 13.72 45.87
C ARG A 479 11.43 14.66 46.55
N GLN A 480 11.13 15.80 45.94
CA GLN A 480 10.10 16.71 46.45
C GLN A 480 8.66 16.20 46.18
N LEU A 481 8.45 15.35 45.17
CA LEU A 481 7.13 14.80 44.83
C LEU A 481 6.66 13.74 45.82
N ASN A 482 7.55 12.82 46.17
CA ASN A 482 7.28 11.78 47.16
C ASN A 482 8.60 11.39 47.85
N PRO A 483 8.99 12.09 48.93
CA PRO A 483 10.25 11.83 49.62
C PRO A 483 10.28 10.44 50.23
N GLU A 484 9.16 9.91 50.73
CA GLU A 484 9.08 8.56 51.31
C GLU A 484 9.27 7.48 50.24
N ALA A 485 8.65 7.60 49.07
CA ALA A 485 8.89 6.66 47.97
C ALA A 485 10.32 6.73 47.48
N ILE A 486 10.88 7.93 47.32
CA ILE A 486 12.25 8.12 46.85
C ILE A 486 13.25 7.61 47.89
N ASP A 487 13.04 7.86 49.17
CA ASP A 487 13.88 7.31 50.24
C ASP A 487 13.80 5.78 50.26
N ARG A 488 12.62 5.18 50.04
CA ARG A 488 12.47 3.71 49.88
C ARG A 488 13.13 3.18 48.60
N ILE A 489 13.19 3.98 47.53
CA ILE A 489 13.89 3.64 46.28
C ILE A 489 15.41 3.75 46.46
N MET A 490 15.86 4.71 47.26
CA MET A 490 17.26 5.09 47.50
C MET A 490 17.90 4.40 48.71
N ASP A 491 17.09 3.75 49.57
CA ASP A 491 17.55 2.91 50.67
C ASP A 491 18.25 1.67 50.09
N PHE A 492 19.56 1.82 49.95
CA PHE A 492 20.46 0.95 49.20
C PHE A 492 21.78 0.80 49.98
N ASP A 493 22.12 -0.44 50.32
CA ASP A 493 23.46 -0.78 50.80
C ASP A 493 24.25 -1.34 49.60
N PRO A 494 25.25 -0.59 49.07
CA PRO A 494 25.98 -0.98 47.86
C PRO A 494 26.69 -2.32 47.99
N VAL A 495 27.19 -2.61 49.19
CA VAL A 495 27.92 -3.84 49.47
C VAL A 495 26.93 -5.00 49.56
N THR A 496 25.78 -4.80 50.21
CA THR A 496 24.74 -5.83 50.32
C THR A 496 24.04 -6.09 48.97
N GLU A 497 23.81 -5.08 48.14
CA GLU A 497 23.19 -5.25 46.81
C GLU A 497 24.16 -5.84 45.79
N LEU A 498 25.46 -5.49 45.86
CA LEU A 498 26.50 -6.19 45.08
C LEU A 498 26.59 -7.66 45.51
N ILE A 499 26.59 -7.94 46.81
CA ILE A 499 26.59 -9.31 47.34
C ILE A 499 25.32 -10.06 46.96
N ASN A 500 24.13 -9.46 47.05
CA ASN A 500 22.87 -10.08 46.69
C ASN A 500 22.76 -10.31 45.18
N THR A 501 23.26 -9.39 44.37
CA THR A 501 23.27 -9.49 42.90
C THR A 501 24.25 -10.56 42.44
N ILE A 502 25.46 -10.60 43.03
CA ILE A 502 26.44 -11.66 42.79
C ILE A 502 25.90 -13.00 43.30
N SER A 503 25.37 -13.08 44.52
CA SER A 503 24.82 -14.31 45.10
C SER A 503 23.62 -14.83 44.32
N TYR A 504 22.71 -13.96 43.88
CA TYR A 504 21.58 -14.33 43.02
C TYR A 504 22.06 -14.86 41.68
N GLN A 505 23.11 -14.30 41.08
CA GLN A 505 23.72 -14.88 39.87
C GLN A 505 24.45 -16.20 40.15
N THR A 506 25.18 -16.33 41.25
CA THR A 506 25.83 -17.58 41.65
C THR A 506 24.81 -18.70 41.97
N ASP A 507 23.61 -18.34 42.45
CA ASP A 507 22.50 -19.27 42.72
C ASP A 507 21.65 -19.59 41.48
N GLN A 508 21.55 -18.66 40.50
CA GLN A 508 20.76 -18.82 39.27
C GLN A 508 21.58 -19.33 38.07
N THR A 509 22.91 -19.26 38.12
CA THR A 509 23.80 -19.76 37.06
C THR A 509 24.53 -21.03 37.50
N HIS A 510 24.75 -21.98 36.59
CA HIS A 510 25.45 -23.24 36.89
C HIS A 510 26.96 -23.06 37.14
N TYR A 511 27.51 -21.85 37.08
CA TYR A 511 28.87 -21.56 37.55
C TYR A 511 28.88 -21.39 39.08
N ARG A 512 29.09 -22.49 39.80
CA ARG A 512 29.55 -22.43 41.19
C ARG A 512 30.96 -21.83 41.23
N THR A 513 31.07 -20.51 41.24
CA THR A 513 32.20 -19.90 41.94
C THR A 513 31.91 -20.08 43.43
N ASN A 514 32.64 -20.97 44.11
CA ASN A 514 32.50 -21.21 45.55
C ASN A 514 32.85 -19.99 46.44
N HIS A 515 33.06 -18.83 45.82
CA HIS A 515 33.49 -17.61 46.47
C HIS A 515 32.48 -16.50 46.19
N VAL A 516 31.58 -16.28 47.14
CA VAL A 516 30.87 -15.00 47.29
C VAL A 516 31.84 -14.10 48.05
N PRO A 517 32.26 -12.94 47.48
CA PRO A 517 33.20 -12.07 48.15
C PRO A 517 32.64 -11.65 49.51
N SER A 518 33.47 -11.71 50.54
CA SER A 518 33.10 -11.25 51.88
C SER A 518 32.75 -9.76 51.85
N ARG A 519 31.99 -9.28 52.86
CA ARG A 519 31.65 -7.84 52.97
C ARG A 519 32.88 -6.94 52.90
N GLN A 520 34.01 -7.42 53.42
CA GLN A 520 35.30 -6.72 53.36
C GLN A 520 35.88 -6.74 51.94
N GLU A 521 35.94 -7.90 51.28
CA GLU A 521 36.45 -8.00 49.90
C GLU A 521 35.61 -7.20 48.90
N ALA A 522 34.27 -7.21 49.06
CA ALA A 522 33.38 -6.39 48.25
C ALA A 522 33.56 -4.89 48.52
N ALA A 523 33.89 -4.50 49.75
CA ALA A 523 34.22 -3.12 50.11
C ALA A 523 35.59 -2.68 49.59
N ASP A 524 36.59 -3.58 49.63
CA ASP A 524 37.93 -3.37 49.10
C ASP A 524 37.90 -3.26 47.56
N LEU A 525 37.08 -4.08 46.90
CA LEU A 525 36.83 -4.03 45.44
C LEU A 525 36.19 -2.71 44.99
N LEU A 526 35.31 -2.14 45.82
CA LEU A 526 34.70 -0.84 45.58
C LEU A 526 35.60 0.33 46.07
N ALA A 527 36.78 0.03 46.62
CA ALA A 527 37.75 0.96 47.21
C ALA A 527 37.11 1.98 48.19
N LEU A 528 36.26 1.49 49.10
CA LEU A 528 35.37 2.31 49.93
C LEU A 528 35.98 2.96 51.17
N ASP A 529 37.30 2.96 51.38
CA ASP A 529 37.86 3.39 52.67
C ASP A 529 37.74 4.91 52.93
N HIS A 530 37.69 5.77 51.91
CA HIS A 530 37.62 7.22 52.13
C HIS A 530 36.92 7.99 50.99
N LEU A 531 35.61 7.78 50.76
CA LEU A 531 34.88 8.61 49.80
C LEU A 531 33.48 9.00 50.28
N ASP A 532 33.17 10.28 50.06
CA ASP A 532 31.89 10.97 50.28
C ASP A 532 30.75 10.21 49.55
N PRO A 533 29.53 10.08 50.13
CA PRO A 533 28.49 9.17 49.67
C PRO A 533 27.74 9.74 48.45
N THR A 534 28.48 9.98 47.37
CA THR A 534 27.95 10.56 46.14
C THR A 534 27.62 9.43 45.17
N MET A 535 26.33 9.27 44.85
CA MET A 535 25.79 8.26 43.92
C MET A 535 26.51 8.18 42.56
N ALA A 536 27.06 9.30 42.08
CA ALA A 536 27.86 9.34 40.86
C ALA A 536 29.14 8.51 40.95
N LEU A 537 29.74 8.42 42.13
CA LEU A 537 30.95 7.65 42.39
C LEU A 537 30.64 6.15 42.52
N ILE A 538 29.47 5.82 43.07
CA ILE A 538 28.97 4.44 43.16
C ILE A 538 28.65 3.90 41.76
N VAL A 539 28.03 4.72 40.90
CA VAL A 539 27.71 4.33 39.51
C VAL A 539 28.97 4.32 38.64
N ALA A 540 29.88 5.29 38.81
CA ALA A 540 31.19 5.27 38.17
C ALA A 540 31.99 4.03 38.59
N ASN A 541 31.91 3.61 39.85
CA ASN A 541 32.56 2.38 40.33
C ASN A 541 31.84 1.13 39.85
N ILE A 542 30.51 1.10 39.68
CA ILE A 542 29.81 -0.04 39.05
C ILE A 542 30.16 -0.13 37.56
N HIS A 543 30.25 1.01 36.87
CA HIS A 543 30.64 1.10 35.46
C HIS A 543 32.12 0.79 35.24
N GLU A 544 33.00 1.24 36.13
CA GLU A 544 34.41 0.85 36.19
C GLU A 544 34.56 -0.60 36.60
N THR A 545 33.71 -1.15 37.47
CA THR A 545 33.74 -2.57 37.83
C THR A 545 33.23 -3.43 36.67
N HIS A 546 32.21 -2.99 35.91
CA HIS A 546 31.74 -3.67 34.69
C HIS A 546 32.77 -3.59 33.55
N ASN A 547 33.34 -2.40 33.32
CA ASN A 547 34.40 -2.21 32.34
C ASN A 547 35.70 -2.88 32.76
N TRP A 548 36.04 -2.91 34.05
CA TRP A 548 37.17 -3.66 34.59
C TRP A 548 36.89 -5.16 34.49
N PHE A 549 35.69 -5.67 34.75
CA PHE A 549 35.36 -7.07 34.50
C PHE A 549 35.45 -7.42 33.01
N THR A 550 35.05 -6.50 32.13
CA THR A 550 35.13 -6.66 30.67
C THR A 550 36.57 -6.60 30.18
N LYS A 551 37.37 -5.68 30.72
CA LYS A 551 38.77 -5.42 30.36
C LYS A 551 39.72 -6.45 30.99
N LEU A 552 39.45 -6.89 32.21
CA LEU A 552 40.09 -8.03 32.87
C LEU A 552 39.71 -9.33 32.15
N ASN A 553 38.46 -9.50 31.69
CA ASN A 553 38.12 -10.63 30.80
C ASN A 553 38.83 -10.56 29.45
N GLN A 554 39.09 -9.37 28.89
CA GLN A 554 39.86 -9.17 27.66
C GLN A 554 41.37 -9.38 27.88
N GLU A 555 41.92 -8.92 29.00
CA GLU A 555 43.35 -9.00 29.34
C GLU A 555 43.75 -10.40 29.86
N ILE A 556 42.89 -11.08 30.62
CA ILE A 556 43.06 -12.51 30.99
C ILE A 556 42.91 -13.42 29.75
N ARG A 557 42.27 -12.95 28.66
CA ARG A 557 42.05 -13.73 27.43
C ARG A 557 43.18 -13.71 26.40
N GLY A 558 44.05 -12.70 26.39
CA GLY A 558 45.21 -12.61 25.47
C GLY A 558 44.87 -12.51 23.97
N THR A 559 45.23 -11.40 23.32
CA THR A 559 45.23 -11.16 21.86
C THR A 559 44.01 -11.67 21.07
N THR A 560 43.09 -10.76 20.72
CA THR A 560 42.01 -11.03 19.76
C THR A 560 42.60 -11.53 18.44
N SER A 561 42.39 -12.81 18.10
CA SER A 561 42.62 -13.27 16.74
C SER A 561 41.55 -12.61 15.85
N THR A 562 41.93 -11.70 14.96
CA THR A 562 41.02 -11.27 13.89
C THR A 562 40.60 -12.51 13.10
N ILE A 563 39.31 -12.83 13.13
CA ILE A 563 38.73 -13.96 12.40
C ILE A 563 38.77 -13.64 10.89
N GLY A 564 39.83 -14.12 10.22
CA GLY A 564 39.97 -14.14 8.76
C GLY A 564 39.92 -12.77 8.05
N THR A 565 39.93 -12.83 6.71
CA THR A 565 39.72 -11.68 5.81
C THR A 565 38.43 -11.89 5.01
N LEU A 566 37.61 -10.84 4.86
CA LEU A 566 36.39 -10.84 4.06
C LEU A 566 36.27 -9.51 3.31
N THR A 567 35.77 -9.55 2.07
CA THR A 567 35.56 -8.43 1.16
C THR A 567 34.07 -8.08 1.10
N ASP A 568 33.74 -6.82 0.78
CA ASP A 568 32.35 -6.38 0.67
C ASP A 568 31.53 -7.16 -0.39
N PRO A 569 32.08 -7.56 -1.55
CA PRO A 569 31.41 -8.47 -2.48
C PRO A 569 31.08 -9.82 -1.86
N ALA A 570 32.04 -10.51 -1.22
CA ALA A 570 31.79 -11.80 -0.57
C ALA A 570 30.78 -11.69 0.59
N ALA A 571 30.86 -10.60 1.35
CA ALA A 571 29.92 -10.28 2.43
C ALA A 571 28.45 -10.18 1.95
N ARG A 572 28.22 -9.62 0.76
CA ARG A 572 26.90 -9.53 0.13
C ARG A 572 26.49 -10.83 -0.54
N TYR A 573 27.46 -11.57 -1.07
CA TYR A 573 27.19 -12.74 -1.89
C TYR A 573 26.43 -13.84 -1.16
N LEU A 574 26.70 -14.07 0.14
CA LEU A 574 25.91 -15.01 0.95
C LEU A 574 24.42 -14.60 1.04
N TYR A 575 24.14 -13.30 1.14
CA TYR A 575 22.75 -12.81 1.17
C TYR A 575 22.04 -13.04 -0.17
N GLU A 576 22.76 -12.85 -1.29
CA GLU A 576 22.24 -13.14 -2.64
C GLU A 576 21.94 -14.62 -2.82
N LEU A 577 22.83 -15.50 -2.34
CA LEU A 577 22.68 -16.96 -2.38
C LEU A 577 21.47 -17.46 -1.58
N GLU A 578 21.10 -16.77 -0.51
CA GLU A 578 19.89 -17.03 0.30
C GLU A 578 18.63 -16.28 -0.21
N GLN A 579 18.77 -15.46 -1.26
CA GLN A 579 17.74 -14.52 -1.74
C GLN A 579 17.21 -13.55 -0.67
N THR A 580 18.08 -13.13 0.23
CA THR A 580 17.76 -12.16 1.27
C THR A 580 18.28 -10.77 0.91
N ARG A 581 17.53 -9.73 1.28
CA ARG A 581 17.95 -8.34 1.03
C ARG A 581 18.84 -7.87 2.18
N GLY A 582 20.03 -7.40 1.86
CA GLY A 582 20.96 -6.81 2.83
C GLY A 582 22.08 -6.06 2.11
N ASN A 583 22.68 -5.09 2.80
CA ASN A 583 23.91 -4.45 2.34
C ASN A 583 24.95 -4.45 3.46
N PRO A 584 25.37 -5.65 3.93
CA PRO A 584 26.37 -5.74 4.98
C PRO A 584 27.74 -5.26 4.45
N THR A 585 28.56 -4.75 5.37
CA THR A 585 29.98 -4.49 5.10
C THR A 585 30.81 -5.59 5.74
N ALA A 586 31.90 -5.99 5.09
CA ALA A 586 32.75 -7.06 5.59
C ALA A 586 33.32 -6.76 6.97
N LYS A 587 33.72 -5.49 7.20
CA LYS A 587 34.17 -5.00 8.51
C LYS A 587 33.12 -5.21 9.61
N SER A 588 31.84 -4.98 9.30
CA SER A 588 30.75 -5.16 10.26
C SER A 588 30.55 -6.63 10.60
N ILE A 589 30.63 -7.52 9.61
CA ILE A 589 30.51 -8.97 9.81
C ILE A 589 31.68 -9.51 10.64
N ILE A 590 32.93 -9.18 10.28
CA ILE A 590 34.13 -9.63 11.01
C ILE A 590 34.05 -9.23 12.49
N ASN A 591 33.68 -7.98 12.77
CA ASN A 591 33.54 -7.50 14.14
C ASN A 591 32.43 -8.24 14.91
N GLN A 592 31.28 -8.47 14.26
CA GLN A 592 30.16 -9.20 14.87
C GLN A 592 30.53 -10.67 15.17
N ILE A 593 31.18 -11.35 14.22
CA ILE A 593 31.56 -12.76 14.39
C ILE A 593 32.69 -12.91 15.43
N THR A 594 33.61 -11.94 15.51
CA THR A 594 34.65 -11.92 16.54
C THR A 594 34.06 -11.73 17.95
N ASP A 595 33.16 -10.76 18.12
CA ASP A 595 32.43 -10.57 19.40
C ASP A 595 31.58 -11.79 19.74
N LEU A 596 30.97 -12.42 18.74
CA LEU A 596 30.15 -13.62 18.94
C LEU A 596 30.99 -14.82 19.38
N ALA A 597 32.16 -15.04 18.78
CA ALA A 597 33.09 -16.10 19.18
C ALA A 597 33.45 -16.01 20.67
N ASP A 598 33.81 -14.81 21.13
CA ASP A 598 34.15 -14.56 22.53
C ASP A 598 32.99 -14.82 23.50
N ARG A 599 31.76 -14.49 23.06
CA ARG A 599 30.53 -14.70 23.84
C ARG A 599 30.12 -16.16 23.90
N LEU A 600 30.13 -16.86 22.76
CA LEU A 600 29.79 -18.29 22.68
C LEU A 600 30.77 -19.17 23.46
N ALA A 601 32.04 -18.78 23.55
CA ALA A 601 33.05 -19.48 24.35
C ALA A 601 32.80 -19.36 25.86
N ARG A 602 32.17 -18.27 26.34
CA ARG A 602 31.92 -18.04 27.78
C ARG A 602 30.52 -17.45 28.04
N PRO A 603 29.44 -18.18 27.75
CA PRO A 603 28.09 -17.63 27.72
C PRO A 603 27.64 -16.97 29.00
N GLN A 604 27.90 -17.61 30.14
CA GLN A 604 27.38 -17.11 31.41
C GLN A 604 28.18 -15.90 31.96
N GLN A 605 29.21 -15.42 31.24
CA GLN A 605 29.89 -14.14 31.53
C GLN A 605 29.19 -12.93 30.88
N PHE A 606 28.20 -13.13 30.01
CA PHE A 606 27.55 -12.06 29.26
C PHE A 606 26.03 -12.05 29.51
N ALA A 607 25.54 -11.02 30.22
CA ALA A 607 24.11 -10.84 30.50
C ALA A 607 23.30 -10.29 29.31
N GLN A 608 23.95 -9.54 28.40
CA GLN A 608 23.32 -8.93 27.24
C GLN A 608 23.50 -9.78 25.98
N SER A 609 22.45 -9.86 25.16
CA SER A 609 22.47 -10.56 23.87
C SER A 609 23.45 -9.89 22.88
N PRO A 610 24.07 -10.66 21.96
CA PRO A 610 24.74 -10.09 20.79
C PRO A 610 23.82 -9.11 20.05
N LYS A 611 24.33 -7.94 19.64
CA LYS A 611 23.55 -6.95 18.88
C LYS A 611 23.28 -7.46 17.46
N ALA A 612 22.07 -7.96 17.21
CA ALA A 612 21.61 -8.29 15.86
C ALA A 612 20.63 -7.22 15.34
N GLY A 613 20.90 -6.68 14.16
CA GLY A 613 20.02 -5.75 13.44
C GLY A 613 18.89 -6.45 12.68
N THR A 614 18.16 -5.63 11.92
CA THR A 614 16.70 -5.61 11.76
C THR A 614 15.97 -6.81 11.15
N PHE A 615 16.54 -8.01 10.89
CA PHE A 615 15.83 -9.29 10.59
C PHE A 615 16.79 -10.52 10.61
N VAL A 616 17.77 -10.45 11.52
CA VAL A 616 18.93 -11.32 11.80
C VAL A 616 19.84 -11.74 10.61
N ASN A 617 21.15 -11.61 10.84
CA ASN A 617 22.24 -11.70 9.88
C ASN A 617 22.43 -13.14 9.33
N ALA A 618 22.57 -13.32 8.01
CA ALA A 618 22.74 -14.62 7.33
C ALA A 618 23.85 -15.50 7.96
N TRP A 619 24.95 -14.86 8.36
CA TRP A 619 26.08 -15.50 9.03
C TRP A 619 25.72 -16.08 10.41
N VAL A 620 24.97 -15.33 11.21
CA VAL A 620 24.51 -15.80 12.53
C VAL A 620 23.49 -16.93 12.39
N ARG A 621 22.62 -16.86 11.37
CA ARG A 621 21.67 -17.94 11.08
C ARG A 621 22.39 -19.27 10.79
N GLY A 622 23.59 -19.23 10.23
CA GLY A 622 24.36 -20.44 9.89
C GLY A 622 24.84 -21.25 11.11
N ILE A 623 24.80 -20.70 12.32
CA ILE A 623 25.27 -21.38 13.55
C ILE A 623 24.31 -22.53 13.88
N GLY A 624 24.82 -23.75 13.96
CA GLY A 624 24.01 -24.96 14.13
C GLY A 624 23.32 -25.44 12.85
N HIS A 625 23.50 -24.72 11.74
CA HIS A 625 23.00 -25.04 10.40
C HIS A 625 24.17 -25.14 9.41
N GLU A 626 25.30 -25.70 9.87
CA GLU A 626 26.55 -25.77 9.11
C GLU A 626 26.38 -26.50 7.78
N GLN A 627 25.58 -27.58 7.76
CA GLN A 627 25.28 -28.33 6.53
C GLN A 627 24.55 -27.47 5.50
N THR A 628 23.74 -26.51 5.93
CA THR A 628 22.99 -25.62 5.04
C THR A 628 23.92 -24.60 4.39
N LEU A 629 24.92 -24.11 5.12
CA LEU A 629 26.00 -23.31 4.54
C LEU A 629 26.81 -24.12 3.52
N THR A 630 27.15 -25.37 3.83
CA THR A 630 27.81 -26.28 2.88
C THR A 630 26.93 -26.51 1.65
N ALA A 631 25.63 -26.78 1.81
CA ALA A 631 24.70 -26.98 0.72
C ALA A 631 24.59 -25.75 -0.19
N LEU A 632 24.55 -24.54 0.39
CA LEU A 632 24.51 -23.28 -0.36
C LEU A 632 25.77 -23.06 -1.21
N LEU A 633 26.96 -23.42 -0.68
CA LEU A 633 28.26 -23.28 -1.34
C LEU A 633 28.61 -24.46 -2.26
N ALA A 634 27.98 -25.62 -2.10
CA ALA A 634 28.18 -26.79 -2.96
C ALA A 634 27.44 -26.70 -4.30
N ARG A 635 26.65 -25.65 -4.52
CA ARG A 635 25.86 -25.51 -5.75
C ARG A 635 26.75 -25.26 -6.96
N PRO A 636 26.51 -25.95 -8.09
CA PRO A 636 27.48 -26.06 -9.18
C PRO A 636 27.76 -24.77 -9.98
N HIS A 637 26.89 -23.77 -9.92
CA HIS A 637 26.98 -22.59 -10.80
C HIS A 637 27.12 -21.26 -10.03
N ILE A 638 27.64 -21.32 -8.80
CA ILE A 638 27.99 -20.12 -8.02
C ILE A 638 29.35 -19.55 -8.44
N ASN A 639 29.67 -18.33 -7.98
CA ASN A 639 30.96 -17.69 -8.24
C ASN A 639 32.05 -18.37 -7.39
N PRO A 640 33.04 -19.05 -8.01
CA PRO A 640 34.03 -19.83 -7.27
C PRO A 640 34.99 -18.97 -6.44
N GLU A 641 35.31 -17.75 -6.88
CA GLU A 641 36.22 -16.85 -6.15
C GLU A 641 35.56 -16.35 -4.85
N LEU A 642 34.31 -15.89 -4.95
CA LEU A 642 33.55 -15.43 -3.78
C LEU A 642 33.19 -16.60 -2.85
N ALA A 643 32.90 -17.78 -3.41
CA ALA A 643 32.62 -18.98 -2.62
C ALA A 643 33.86 -19.45 -1.83
N ALA A 644 35.06 -19.41 -2.44
CA ALA A 644 36.31 -19.73 -1.76
C ALA A 644 36.59 -18.73 -0.62
N GLU A 645 36.36 -17.44 -0.84
CA GLU A 645 36.55 -16.42 0.20
C GLU A 645 35.58 -16.60 1.38
N ILE A 646 34.30 -16.88 1.09
CA ILE A 646 33.30 -17.21 2.12
C ILE A 646 33.72 -18.46 2.88
N ARG A 647 34.17 -19.51 2.19
CA ARG A 647 34.65 -20.76 2.80
C ARG A 647 35.81 -20.49 3.76
N ASP A 648 36.83 -19.75 3.34
CA ASP A 648 38.01 -19.45 4.16
C ASP A 648 37.62 -18.64 5.41
N PHE A 649 36.64 -17.72 5.27
CA PHE A 649 36.06 -17.02 6.41
C PHE A 649 35.29 -17.96 7.37
N LEU A 650 34.50 -18.90 6.84
CA LEU A 650 33.80 -19.91 7.65
C LEU A 650 34.78 -20.84 8.38
N ILE A 651 35.89 -21.23 7.74
CA ILE A 651 36.98 -22.00 8.37
C ILE A 651 37.54 -21.22 9.56
N ALA A 652 37.88 -19.93 9.38
CA ALA A 652 38.40 -19.09 10.45
C ALA A 652 37.40 -18.95 11.60
N ALA A 653 36.12 -18.75 11.31
CA ALA A 653 35.06 -18.64 12.31
C ALA A 653 34.81 -19.98 13.05
N THR A 654 35.00 -21.11 12.37
CA THR A 654 34.90 -22.45 12.98
C THR A 654 36.05 -22.70 13.95
N HIS A 655 37.28 -22.35 13.57
CA HIS A 655 38.43 -22.39 14.50
C HIS A 655 38.25 -21.48 15.72
N ALA A 656 37.55 -20.36 15.55
CA ALA A 656 37.20 -19.46 16.64
C ALA A 656 36.04 -19.97 17.53
N GLY A 657 35.44 -21.12 17.21
CA GLY A 657 34.35 -21.70 18.00
C GLY A 657 32.99 -21.05 17.79
N VAL A 658 32.75 -20.44 16.62
CA VAL A 658 31.42 -19.92 16.25
C VAL A 658 30.56 -21.02 15.65
N TYR A 659 31.02 -21.62 14.56
CA TYR A 659 30.38 -22.76 13.91
C TYR A 659 30.89 -24.07 14.49
N GLY A 660 30.03 -25.08 14.52
CA GLY A 660 30.34 -26.40 15.09
C GLY A 660 30.66 -26.37 16.59
N SER A 661 30.18 -25.35 17.29
CA SER A 661 30.32 -25.10 18.72
C SER A 661 29.25 -25.79 19.57
N GLY A 662 28.29 -26.45 18.91
CA GLY A 662 27.09 -27.05 19.53
C GLY A 662 25.94 -26.06 19.76
N TRP A 663 26.21 -24.75 19.65
CA TRP A 663 25.15 -23.73 19.64
C TRP A 663 24.32 -23.82 18.37
N CYS A 664 23.02 -23.53 18.46
CA CYS A 664 22.15 -23.50 17.31
C CYS A 664 21.31 -22.23 17.23
N TYR A 665 21.27 -21.63 16.06
CA TYR A 665 20.33 -20.57 15.73
C TYR A 665 18.93 -21.16 15.56
N ARG A 666 17.91 -20.46 16.08
CA ARG A 666 16.51 -20.87 15.98
C ARG A 666 15.62 -19.66 15.70
N THR A 667 14.64 -19.87 14.83
CA THR A 667 13.54 -18.93 14.64
C THR A 667 12.25 -19.58 15.08
N GLU A 668 11.56 -18.93 16.00
CA GLU A 668 10.26 -19.34 16.50
C GLU A 668 9.21 -18.38 15.99
N VAL A 669 8.10 -18.92 15.46
CA VAL A 669 6.97 -18.12 15.01
C VAL A 669 5.69 -18.62 15.67
N ARG A 670 5.01 -17.76 16.40
CA ARG A 670 3.77 -18.08 17.12
C ARG A 670 2.65 -17.14 16.77
N GLU A 671 1.45 -17.70 16.68
CA GLU A 671 0.22 -16.92 16.77
C GLU A 671 -0.08 -16.67 18.24
N THR A 672 -0.01 -15.41 18.66
CA THR A 672 -0.19 -14.98 20.05
C THR A 672 -0.54 -13.50 20.14
N ASP A 673 -1.37 -13.16 21.11
CA ASP A 673 -1.68 -11.79 21.50
C ASP A 673 -0.61 -11.20 22.45
N GLU A 674 0.38 -12.00 22.84
CA GLU A 674 1.48 -11.59 23.71
C GLU A 674 2.43 -10.60 23.03
N GLN A 675 3.07 -9.77 23.85
CA GLN A 675 4.10 -8.83 23.40
C GLN A 675 5.39 -9.56 22.96
N ALA A 676 6.24 -8.83 22.23
CA ALA A 676 7.55 -9.30 21.82
C ALA A 676 8.43 -9.58 23.04
N LEU A 677 9.26 -10.61 22.97
CA LEU A 677 10.24 -10.89 24.02
C LEU A 677 11.33 -9.81 24.02
N LEU A 678 11.87 -9.52 25.21
CA LEU A 678 13.03 -8.64 25.32
C LEU A 678 14.25 -9.34 24.71
N VAL A 679 15.19 -8.54 24.19
CA VAL A 679 16.46 -9.02 23.68
C VAL A 679 17.38 -9.34 24.88
N GLY A 680 17.92 -10.55 24.95
CA GLY A 680 18.66 -11.02 26.13
C GLY A 680 18.58 -12.52 26.38
N TRP A 681 19.07 -12.96 27.53
CA TRP A 681 19.00 -14.37 27.94
C TRP A 681 17.60 -14.72 28.46
N HIS A 682 17.00 -15.76 27.89
CA HIS A 682 15.67 -16.27 28.25
C HIS A 682 15.71 -17.79 28.29
N HIS A 683 15.50 -18.39 29.46
CA HIS A 683 15.27 -19.83 29.64
C HIS A 683 16.29 -20.75 28.93
N GLY A 684 17.56 -20.33 28.84
CA GLY A 684 18.62 -21.11 28.17
C GLY A 684 18.85 -20.81 26.70
N ALA A 685 18.20 -19.78 26.17
CA ALA A 685 18.42 -19.24 24.83
C ALA A 685 18.75 -17.75 24.89
N TRP A 686 19.65 -17.28 24.03
CA TRP A 686 19.86 -15.85 23.77
C TRP A 686 18.88 -15.37 22.70
N VAL A 687 17.85 -14.62 23.09
CA VAL A 687 16.94 -13.94 22.18
C VAL A 687 17.67 -12.76 21.55
N LEU A 688 17.92 -12.85 20.25
CA LEU A 688 18.60 -11.84 19.44
C LEU A 688 17.63 -10.75 18.98
N GLU A 689 16.40 -11.14 18.64
CA GLU A 689 15.37 -10.24 18.14
C GLU A 689 13.98 -10.85 18.35
N SER A 690 12.98 -10.04 18.71
CA SER A 690 11.58 -10.46 18.75
C SER A 690 10.67 -9.37 18.22
N ARG A 691 9.68 -9.73 17.40
CA ARG A 691 8.71 -8.80 16.79
C ARG A 691 7.31 -9.37 16.85
N CYS A 692 6.32 -8.49 17.03
CA CYS A 692 4.90 -8.83 16.89
C CYS A 692 4.28 -8.05 15.72
N ALA A 693 3.61 -8.76 14.82
CA ALA A 693 2.82 -8.18 13.74
C ALA A 693 1.53 -8.99 13.58
N SER A 694 0.36 -8.32 13.61
CA SER A 694 -0.95 -8.94 13.34
C SER A 694 -1.22 -10.26 14.09
N HIS A 695 -1.02 -10.27 15.41
CA HIS A 695 -1.16 -11.45 16.30
C HIS A 695 -0.16 -12.59 16.02
N ARG A 696 0.96 -12.28 15.35
CA ARG A 696 2.06 -13.21 15.10
C ARG A 696 3.35 -12.68 15.70
N ARG A 697 3.92 -13.40 16.66
CA ARG A 697 5.24 -13.12 17.24
C ARG A 697 6.30 -13.96 16.53
N THR A 698 7.32 -13.30 15.98
CA THR A 698 8.54 -13.95 15.48
C THR A 698 9.67 -13.66 16.44
N THR A 699 10.37 -14.69 16.89
CA THR A 699 11.51 -14.60 17.83
C THR A 699 12.70 -15.35 17.25
N HIS A 700 13.83 -14.65 17.11
CA HIS A 700 15.10 -15.22 16.68
C HIS A 700 16.03 -15.38 17.87
N MET A 701 16.64 -16.54 18.04
CA MET A 701 17.43 -16.87 19.23
C MET A 701 18.62 -17.81 18.93
N LEU A 702 19.62 -17.83 19.81
CA LEU A 702 20.68 -18.84 19.86
C LEU A 702 20.46 -19.74 21.07
N VAL A 703 20.41 -21.05 20.88
CA VAL A 703 20.17 -22.04 21.92
C VAL A 703 21.46 -22.81 22.19
N HIS A 704 21.80 -22.94 23.46
CA HIS A 704 23.02 -23.64 23.90
C HIS A 704 22.78 -25.16 24.02
N PRO A 705 23.77 -26.01 23.69
CA PRO A 705 23.63 -27.47 23.68
C PRO A 705 23.23 -28.09 25.03
N ASP A 706 23.69 -27.53 26.14
CA ASP A 706 23.43 -28.05 27.50
C ASP A 706 22.05 -27.69 28.12
N HIS A 707 21.17 -26.94 27.43
CA HIS A 707 19.95 -26.41 28.06
C HIS A 707 18.71 -27.30 27.88
N THR A 708 18.11 -27.70 29.01
CA THR A 708 17.03 -28.69 29.13
C THR A 708 15.62 -28.11 29.35
N ASN A 709 15.46 -26.78 29.40
CA ASN A 709 14.17 -26.13 29.71
C ASN A 709 13.53 -25.41 28.50
N LEU A 710 13.68 -25.98 27.31
CA LEU A 710 13.06 -25.47 26.07
C LEU A 710 11.53 -25.45 26.12
N GLY A 711 10.93 -26.24 27.02
CA GLY A 711 9.48 -26.25 27.29
C GLY A 711 8.94 -24.94 27.88
N ALA A 712 9.78 -24.13 28.55
CA ALA A 712 9.39 -22.80 29.04
C ALA A 712 9.22 -21.77 27.91
N LEU A 713 9.99 -21.94 26.83
CA LEU A 713 9.77 -21.25 25.55
C LEU A 713 8.73 -21.98 24.68
N ARG A 714 8.17 -23.10 25.19
CA ARG A 714 7.20 -23.99 24.54
C ARG A 714 7.66 -24.49 23.16
N LEU A 715 8.97 -24.58 22.93
CA LEU A 715 9.54 -25.04 21.66
C LEU A 715 9.08 -26.49 21.41
N VAL A 716 8.53 -26.74 20.22
CA VAL A 716 7.84 -28.00 19.88
C VAL A 716 8.77 -28.99 19.17
N ASP A 717 9.86 -28.50 18.54
CA ASP A 717 10.69 -29.28 17.61
C ASP A 717 12.12 -29.54 18.13
N GLU A 718 12.72 -30.65 17.67
CA GLU A 718 14.12 -31.07 17.96
C GLU A 718 15.17 -30.06 17.44
N PRO A 719 16.27 -29.82 18.18
CA PRO A 719 17.34 -28.88 17.80
C PRO A 719 17.89 -29.14 16.38
N PRO A 720 18.30 -28.09 15.63
CA PRO A 720 18.90 -28.22 14.31
C PRO A 720 20.10 -29.18 14.31
N ARG A 721 20.32 -29.83 13.16
CA ARG A 721 21.39 -30.81 12.94
C ARG A 721 22.77 -30.13 12.86
N SER A 722 23.32 -29.72 13.99
CA SER A 722 24.65 -29.09 14.06
C SER A 722 25.77 -30.11 13.88
N LEU A 723 26.80 -29.75 13.11
CA LEU A 723 28.03 -30.54 12.95
C LEU A 723 29.02 -30.22 14.09
N THR A 724 29.97 -31.11 14.36
CA THR A 724 31.16 -30.70 15.14
C THR A 724 32.06 -29.81 14.28
N GLY A 725 32.88 -28.96 14.92
CA GLY A 725 33.85 -28.12 14.20
C GLY A 725 34.76 -28.91 13.25
N GLU A 726 35.24 -30.09 13.67
CA GLU A 726 36.06 -30.97 12.82
C GLU A 726 35.29 -31.49 11.60
N GLN A 727 34.03 -31.91 11.77
CA GLN A 727 33.19 -32.37 10.67
C GLN A 727 32.89 -31.25 9.68
N PHE A 728 32.62 -30.04 10.17
CA PHE A 728 32.32 -28.91 9.30
C PHE A 728 33.55 -28.47 8.50
N LEU A 729 34.73 -28.38 9.13
CA LEU A 729 35.99 -28.10 8.45
C LEU A 729 36.27 -29.12 7.34
N HIS A 730 36.10 -30.41 7.64
CA HIS A 730 36.29 -31.46 6.65
C HIS A 730 35.34 -31.32 5.45
N GLN A 731 34.08 -30.96 5.66
CA GLN A 731 33.15 -30.73 4.56
C GLN A 731 33.49 -29.48 3.73
N LEU A 732 33.94 -28.39 4.37
CA LEU A 732 34.37 -27.18 3.67
C LEU A 732 35.59 -27.43 2.78
N GLU A 733 36.53 -28.27 3.21
CA GLU A 733 37.69 -28.70 2.39
C GLU A 733 37.28 -29.54 1.18
N GLN A 734 36.21 -30.35 1.30
CA GLN A 734 35.71 -31.17 0.19
C GLN A 734 35.02 -30.36 -0.93
N LEU A 735 34.61 -29.11 -0.67
CA LEU A 735 33.94 -28.25 -1.67
C LEU A 735 34.79 -28.01 -2.94
N ASP A 736 36.13 -27.96 -2.80
CA ASP A 736 37.04 -27.79 -3.93
C ASP A 736 36.92 -28.94 -4.94
N THR A 737 36.63 -30.15 -4.46
CA THR A 737 36.47 -31.33 -5.32
C THR A 737 35.19 -31.24 -6.15
N ILE A 738 34.12 -30.66 -5.59
CA ILE A 738 32.85 -30.43 -6.29
C ILE A 738 33.02 -29.34 -7.35
N HIS A 739 33.67 -28.23 -7.01
CA HIS A 739 33.89 -27.13 -7.96
C HIS A 739 34.85 -27.50 -9.10
N GLN A 740 35.73 -28.49 -8.90
CA GLN A 740 36.68 -28.98 -9.92
C GLN A 740 36.11 -30.10 -10.80
N ALA A 741 34.91 -30.62 -10.51
CA ALA A 741 34.32 -31.71 -11.29
C ALA A 741 33.92 -31.26 -12.71
N ALA A 742 34.24 -32.08 -13.72
CA ALA A 742 33.96 -31.76 -15.13
C ALA A 742 32.45 -31.74 -15.49
N THR A 743 31.61 -32.38 -14.67
CA THR A 743 30.15 -32.34 -14.79
C THR A 743 29.57 -31.78 -13.48
N PRO A 744 28.63 -30.82 -13.52
CA PRO A 744 28.06 -30.24 -12.31
C PRO A 744 27.27 -31.29 -11.52
N MET A 745 27.86 -31.75 -10.41
CA MET A 745 27.27 -32.69 -9.46
C MET A 745 26.74 -31.95 -8.24
N LEU A 746 25.68 -32.49 -7.65
CA LEU A 746 25.23 -32.12 -6.31
C LEU A 746 25.93 -33.01 -5.26
N PRO A 747 25.95 -32.60 -3.97
CA PRO A 747 26.40 -33.47 -2.89
C PRO A 747 25.74 -34.85 -2.95
N GLY A 748 26.49 -35.91 -2.60
CA GLY A 748 26.04 -37.31 -2.73
C GLY A 748 26.11 -37.89 -4.15
N GLY A 749 26.71 -37.17 -5.11
CA GLY A 749 26.98 -37.68 -6.47
C GLY A 749 25.76 -37.72 -7.41
N LEU A 750 24.69 -37.01 -7.07
CA LEU A 750 23.52 -36.84 -7.95
C LEU A 750 23.80 -35.82 -9.04
N THR A 751 23.27 -36.07 -10.24
CA THR A 751 23.30 -35.05 -11.29
C THR A 751 22.33 -33.91 -10.96
N LEU A 752 22.61 -32.70 -11.43
CA LEU A 752 21.70 -31.56 -11.25
C LEU A 752 20.30 -31.85 -11.81
N ALA A 753 20.20 -32.56 -12.95
CA ALA A 753 18.93 -32.91 -13.56
C ALA A 753 18.09 -33.86 -12.69
N GLU A 754 18.72 -34.90 -12.11
CA GLU A 754 18.03 -35.82 -11.18
C GLU A 754 17.60 -35.10 -9.89
N GLY A 755 18.43 -34.19 -9.38
CA GLY A 755 18.07 -33.38 -8.21
C GLY A 755 16.88 -32.47 -8.47
N VAL A 756 16.82 -31.85 -9.65
CA VAL A 756 15.69 -30.99 -10.07
C VAL A 756 14.40 -31.79 -10.17
N ASP A 757 14.42 -32.96 -10.79
CA ASP A 757 13.26 -33.84 -10.93
C ASP A 757 12.73 -34.28 -9.55
N ARG A 758 13.63 -34.68 -8.64
CA ARG A 758 13.26 -35.03 -7.26
C ARG A 758 12.68 -33.84 -6.50
N LEU A 759 13.35 -32.69 -6.51
CA LEU A 759 12.89 -31.51 -5.77
C LEU A 759 11.52 -31.02 -6.28
N ALA A 760 11.33 -30.99 -7.61
CA ALA A 760 10.04 -30.64 -8.20
C ALA A 760 8.95 -31.66 -7.89
N GLY A 761 9.30 -32.95 -7.70
CA GLY A 761 8.37 -34.01 -7.32
C GLY A 761 7.90 -33.96 -5.86
N TYR A 762 8.76 -33.52 -4.93
CA TYR A 762 8.42 -33.39 -3.50
C TYR A 762 7.80 -32.04 -3.12
N THR A 763 7.78 -31.06 -4.04
CA THR A 763 7.30 -29.69 -3.77
C THR A 763 6.34 -29.24 -4.87
N THR A 764 5.83 -28.00 -4.80
CA THR A 764 5.08 -27.40 -5.92
C THR A 764 5.97 -26.56 -6.84
N LEU A 765 7.29 -26.66 -6.71
CA LEU A 765 8.23 -25.92 -7.55
C LEU A 765 8.21 -26.44 -8.99
N THR A 766 8.23 -25.53 -9.95
CA THR A 766 8.45 -25.90 -11.36
C THR A 766 9.92 -26.30 -11.59
N PRO A 767 10.25 -27.01 -12.69
CA PRO A 767 11.64 -27.38 -12.99
C PRO A 767 12.62 -26.21 -13.01
N ASP A 768 12.24 -25.04 -13.54
CA ASP A 768 13.10 -23.84 -13.50
C ASP A 768 13.35 -23.35 -12.07
N ALA A 769 12.33 -23.39 -11.22
CA ALA A 769 12.45 -22.96 -9.83
C ALA A 769 13.28 -23.94 -9.00
N ALA A 770 13.06 -25.24 -9.16
CA ALA A 770 13.89 -26.29 -8.55
C ALA A 770 15.35 -26.21 -9.03
N HIS A 771 15.56 -25.95 -10.33
CA HIS A 771 16.88 -25.71 -10.89
C HIS A 771 17.54 -24.49 -10.25
N ALA A 772 16.81 -23.38 -10.06
CA ALA A 772 17.36 -22.18 -9.42
C ALA A 772 17.79 -22.44 -7.96
N VAL A 773 17.00 -23.20 -7.18
CA VAL A 773 17.35 -23.60 -5.81
C VAL A 773 18.68 -24.38 -5.80
N LEU A 774 18.79 -25.43 -6.63
CA LEU A 774 19.90 -26.38 -6.60
C LEU A 774 21.16 -25.91 -7.35
N SER A 775 21.01 -25.10 -8.40
CA SER A 775 22.15 -24.63 -9.21
C SER A 775 22.77 -23.33 -8.66
N GLY A 776 21.98 -22.49 -7.99
CA GLY A 776 22.35 -21.13 -7.61
C GLY A 776 22.10 -20.08 -8.71
N VAL A 777 21.60 -20.48 -9.88
CA VAL A 777 21.29 -19.55 -11.00
C VAL A 777 19.83 -19.16 -10.97
N MET A 778 19.57 -17.88 -10.69
CA MET A 778 18.22 -17.32 -10.81
C MET A 778 17.89 -16.99 -12.26
N ASN A 779 16.71 -17.42 -12.72
CA ASN A 779 16.16 -17.03 -14.01
C ASN A 779 14.84 -16.24 -13.83
N ASP A 780 14.42 -15.54 -14.90
CA ASP A 780 13.22 -14.71 -14.89
C ASP A 780 11.94 -15.51 -14.60
N ASN A 781 11.95 -16.82 -14.88
CA ASN A 781 10.82 -17.74 -14.70
C ASN A 781 10.69 -18.28 -13.25
N ALA A 782 11.81 -18.42 -12.53
CA ALA A 782 11.85 -18.95 -11.15
C ALA A 782 11.58 -17.88 -10.09
N THR A 783 11.97 -16.63 -10.38
CA THR A 783 11.84 -15.47 -9.47
C THR A 783 10.43 -15.29 -8.87
N PRO A 784 9.32 -15.53 -9.59
CA PRO A 784 7.97 -15.43 -9.04
C PRO A 784 7.64 -16.48 -7.97
N GLN A 785 8.22 -17.69 -8.03
CA GLN A 785 8.00 -18.75 -7.03
C GLN A 785 8.92 -18.60 -5.82
N LEU A 786 10.17 -18.21 -6.04
CA LEU A 786 11.18 -18.00 -5.00
C LEU A 786 11.19 -16.52 -4.58
N TYR A 787 10.06 -16.00 -4.10
CA TYR A 787 9.93 -14.57 -3.77
C TYR A 787 10.05 -14.28 -2.27
N ALA A 788 9.88 -15.30 -1.42
CA ALA A 788 9.97 -15.16 0.02
C ALA A 788 11.44 -15.10 0.46
N PRO A 789 11.88 -14.04 1.16
CA PRO A 789 13.26 -13.94 1.62
C PRO A 789 13.65 -15.15 2.49
N GLY A 790 14.74 -15.82 2.15
CA GLY A 790 15.23 -16.99 2.89
C GLY A 790 14.66 -18.34 2.43
N MET A 791 13.68 -18.37 1.53
CA MET A 791 13.02 -19.62 1.10
C MET A 791 14.00 -20.66 0.53
N VAL A 792 14.98 -20.24 -0.26
CA VAL A 792 16.02 -21.14 -0.79
C VAL A 792 16.81 -21.81 0.34
N ARG A 793 17.15 -21.03 1.36
CA ARG A 793 17.88 -21.52 2.53
C ARG A 793 17.03 -22.54 3.28
N ASP A 794 15.76 -22.23 3.54
CA ASP A 794 14.88 -23.11 4.31
C ASP A 794 14.61 -24.45 3.59
N ILE A 795 14.47 -24.42 2.26
CA ILE A 795 14.36 -25.64 1.43
C ILE A 795 15.62 -26.50 1.55
N LEU A 796 16.80 -25.88 1.43
CA LEU A 796 18.06 -26.61 1.53
C LEU A 796 18.26 -27.16 2.95
N ASP A 797 17.94 -26.36 3.97
CA ASP A 797 18.04 -26.72 5.39
C ASP A 797 17.25 -27.99 5.70
N ALA A 798 16.00 -28.06 5.24
CA ALA A 798 15.13 -29.23 5.40
C ALA A 798 15.72 -30.51 4.78
N GLY A 799 16.49 -30.39 3.70
CA GLY A 799 17.10 -31.52 3.01
C GLY A 799 18.49 -31.90 3.51
N THR A 800 19.06 -31.19 4.48
CA THR A 800 20.42 -31.49 4.96
C THR A 800 20.49 -32.80 5.76
N THR A 801 21.58 -33.55 5.57
CA THR A 801 21.83 -34.84 6.22
C THR A 801 23.18 -34.85 6.95
N ASN A 802 23.31 -35.66 8.00
CA ASN A 802 24.53 -35.82 8.83
C ASN A 802 25.85 -35.92 8.03
N ASN A 803 25.82 -36.48 6.82
CA ASN A 803 26.96 -36.47 5.91
C ASN A 803 26.58 -36.04 4.48
N LEU A 804 26.11 -34.79 4.32
CA LEU A 804 25.63 -34.21 3.06
C LEU A 804 26.52 -34.53 1.85
N MET A 805 27.84 -34.50 2.00
CA MET A 805 28.77 -34.74 0.89
C MET A 805 28.74 -36.19 0.39
N GLU A 806 28.47 -37.16 1.27
CA GLU A 806 28.36 -38.59 0.94
C GLU A 806 26.93 -39.02 0.60
N THR A 807 25.94 -38.57 1.38
CA THR A 807 24.54 -39.04 1.26
C THR A 807 23.67 -38.17 0.36
N GLY A 808 24.08 -36.92 0.11
CA GLY A 808 23.30 -35.94 -0.65
C GLY A 808 22.10 -35.38 0.11
N LEU A 809 21.28 -34.60 -0.59
CA LEU A 809 20.06 -34.00 -0.02
C LEU A 809 18.96 -35.05 0.18
N ASP A 810 18.31 -35.00 1.34
CA ASP A 810 17.10 -35.76 1.63
C ASP A 810 15.86 -35.02 1.11
N PHE A 811 15.49 -35.33 -0.14
CA PHE A 811 14.32 -34.71 -0.78
C PHE A 811 13.00 -35.09 -0.11
N ALA A 812 12.92 -36.22 0.60
CA ALA A 812 11.70 -36.59 1.32
C ALA A 812 11.50 -35.67 2.53
N ALA A 813 12.57 -35.38 3.28
CA ALA A 813 12.54 -34.40 4.36
C ALA A 813 12.20 -32.98 3.86
N ILE A 814 12.66 -32.60 2.65
CA ILE A 814 12.22 -31.37 1.99
C ILE A 814 10.70 -31.41 1.73
N GLY A 815 10.17 -32.54 1.29
CA GLY A 815 8.73 -32.74 1.10
C GLY A 815 7.93 -32.60 2.40
N ASP A 816 8.39 -33.20 3.49
CA ASP A 816 7.74 -33.09 4.81
C ASP A 816 7.74 -31.65 5.34
N TYR A 817 8.85 -30.93 5.15
CA TYR A 817 8.92 -29.50 5.43
C TYR A 817 7.94 -28.71 4.56
N TRP A 818 7.90 -29.00 3.25
CA TRP A 818 7.01 -28.33 2.32
C TRP A 818 5.55 -28.51 2.70
N ASP A 819 5.15 -29.74 3.05
CA ASP A 819 3.81 -30.05 3.55
C ASP A 819 3.49 -29.25 4.80
N SER A 820 4.39 -29.24 5.79
CA SER A 820 4.18 -28.54 7.06
C SER A 820 3.93 -27.04 6.89
N TYR A 821 4.74 -26.36 6.06
CA TYR A 821 4.72 -24.90 5.94
C TYR A 821 3.88 -24.35 4.78
N TYR A 822 3.83 -25.05 3.66
CA TYR A 822 3.15 -24.62 2.43
C TYR A 822 1.94 -25.50 2.07
N GLY A 823 1.89 -26.73 2.59
CA GLY A 823 0.84 -27.73 2.32
C GLY A 823 1.29 -28.81 1.35
N ALA A 824 0.67 -29.98 1.43
CA ALA A 824 0.97 -31.13 0.62
C ALA A 824 0.74 -30.79 -0.86
N PRO A 825 1.73 -30.99 -1.75
CA PRO A 825 1.57 -30.78 -3.18
C PRO A 825 0.40 -31.61 -3.73
N GLN A 826 -0.55 -30.95 -4.38
CA GLN A 826 -1.71 -31.57 -5.04
C GLN A 826 -1.61 -31.50 -6.57
N LEU A 827 -0.85 -30.53 -7.08
CA LEU A 827 -0.74 -30.20 -8.49
C LEU A 827 0.70 -29.78 -8.82
N HIS A 828 1.22 -30.24 -9.95
CA HIS A 828 2.48 -29.77 -10.53
C HIS A 828 2.20 -29.11 -11.88
N LEU A 829 2.84 -27.95 -12.08
CA LEU A 829 2.77 -27.17 -13.32
C LEU A 829 4.12 -27.24 -14.04
N THR A 830 4.08 -27.16 -15.36
CA THR A 830 5.28 -26.84 -16.15
C THR A 830 5.64 -25.36 -16.01
N ASP A 831 6.86 -24.97 -16.40
CA ASP A 831 7.29 -23.56 -16.37
C ASP A 831 6.38 -22.68 -17.27
N GLU A 832 5.98 -23.20 -18.42
CA GLU A 832 5.07 -22.50 -19.35
C GLU A 832 3.65 -22.36 -18.80
N GLU A 833 3.14 -23.40 -18.11
CA GLU A 833 1.83 -23.38 -17.45
C GLU A 833 1.83 -22.36 -16.30
N TYR A 834 2.86 -22.38 -15.45
CA TYR A 834 3.00 -21.43 -14.34
C TYR A 834 3.10 -19.99 -14.86
N ALA A 835 3.92 -19.75 -15.89
CA ALA A 835 4.11 -18.42 -16.48
C ALA A 835 2.82 -17.80 -17.04
N GLN A 836 1.89 -18.63 -17.54
CA GLN A 836 0.58 -18.17 -18.01
C GLN A 836 -0.33 -17.68 -16.88
N LEU A 837 -0.13 -18.18 -15.65
CA LEU A 837 -0.95 -17.85 -14.49
C LEU A 837 -0.40 -16.64 -13.69
N ILE A 838 0.90 -16.34 -13.77
CA ILE A 838 1.53 -15.19 -13.07
C ILE A 838 0.77 -13.87 -13.24
N PRO A 839 0.27 -13.48 -14.43
CA PRO A 839 -0.43 -12.20 -14.60
C PRO A 839 -1.74 -12.09 -13.80
N LEU A 840 -2.25 -13.20 -13.25
CA LEU A 840 -3.43 -13.25 -12.39
C LEU A 840 -3.10 -12.91 -10.94
N GLU A 841 -1.83 -13.04 -10.52
CA GLU A 841 -1.38 -12.71 -9.16
C GLU A 841 -1.60 -11.22 -8.86
N LEU A 842 -2.16 -10.93 -7.69
CA LEU A 842 -2.40 -9.56 -7.23
C LEU A 842 -1.28 -9.09 -6.30
N LYS A 843 -0.99 -7.79 -6.34
CA LYS A 843 0.07 -7.20 -5.49
C LYS A 843 -0.31 -7.14 -4.01
N GLU A 844 -1.60 -7.03 -3.71
CA GLU A 844 -2.16 -7.06 -2.35
C GLU A 844 -3.64 -7.51 -2.41
N PRO A 845 -4.08 -8.41 -1.51
CA PRO A 845 -3.28 -9.34 -0.69
C PRO A 845 -2.55 -10.42 -1.55
N TYR A 846 -1.61 -11.17 -0.95
CA TYR A 846 -0.50 -11.92 -1.61
C TYR A 846 -0.80 -13.39 -1.99
N VAL A 847 -1.91 -13.73 -2.66
CA VAL A 847 -2.05 -15.10 -3.18
C VAL A 847 -1.22 -15.27 -4.44
N ARG A 848 -0.29 -16.23 -4.41
CA ARG A 848 0.51 -16.67 -5.55
C ARG A 848 -0.08 -17.91 -6.19
N VAL A 849 0.31 -18.18 -7.42
CA VAL A 849 -0.06 -19.43 -8.12
C VAL A 849 0.39 -20.65 -7.30
N ALA A 850 1.60 -20.64 -6.73
CA ALA A 850 2.07 -21.74 -5.88
C ALA A 850 1.13 -22.08 -4.72
N ASN A 851 0.41 -21.10 -4.17
CA ASN A 851 -0.53 -21.35 -3.06
C ASN A 851 -1.80 -22.09 -3.50
N THR A 852 -2.10 -22.18 -4.79
CA THR A 852 -3.27 -22.93 -5.31
C THR A 852 -2.94 -24.38 -5.65
N LEU A 853 -1.65 -24.75 -5.53
CA LEU A 853 -1.12 -26.07 -5.88
C LEU A 853 -1.02 -27.03 -4.68
N THR A 854 -1.30 -26.55 -3.47
CA THR A 854 -1.25 -27.32 -2.22
C THR A 854 -2.63 -27.51 -1.62
N ASP A 855 -2.78 -28.41 -0.66
CA ASP A 855 -4.03 -28.65 0.07
C ASP A 855 -4.40 -27.55 1.08
N LYS A 856 -3.51 -26.57 1.32
CA LYS A 856 -3.70 -25.49 2.29
C LYS A 856 -4.12 -24.18 1.63
N PHE A 857 -5.19 -23.59 2.16
CA PHE A 857 -5.56 -22.19 1.89
C PHE A 857 -5.29 -21.32 3.11
N TYR A 858 -4.89 -20.07 2.89
CA TYR A 858 -4.86 -19.10 3.99
C TYR A 858 -6.27 -18.93 4.57
N ASP A 859 -6.39 -19.04 5.89
CA ASP A 859 -7.66 -18.84 6.61
C ASP A 859 -7.99 -17.34 6.76
N VAL A 860 -7.87 -16.59 5.67
CA VAL A 860 -8.07 -15.15 5.61
C VAL A 860 -9.11 -14.86 4.53
N SER A 861 -10.29 -14.35 4.92
CA SER A 861 -11.42 -14.21 3.99
C SER A 861 -11.14 -13.25 2.83
N SER A 862 -10.26 -12.26 3.00
CA SER A 862 -9.99 -11.22 2.00
C SER A 862 -9.22 -11.72 0.77
N VAL A 863 -8.66 -12.94 0.81
CA VAL A 863 -7.87 -13.53 -0.28
C VAL A 863 -8.60 -14.63 -1.06
N MET A 864 -9.74 -15.14 -0.58
CA MET A 864 -10.44 -16.27 -1.21
C MET A 864 -10.80 -16.04 -2.68
N SER A 865 -11.18 -14.81 -3.04
CA SER A 865 -11.48 -14.45 -4.43
C SER A 865 -10.26 -14.57 -5.35
N GLN A 866 -9.04 -14.41 -4.83
CA GLN A 866 -7.82 -14.55 -5.61
C GLN A 866 -7.53 -16.02 -5.93
N TYR A 867 -7.69 -16.91 -4.95
CA TYR A 867 -7.62 -18.36 -5.16
C TYR A 867 -8.60 -18.79 -6.26
N LEU A 868 -9.84 -18.33 -6.18
CA LEU A 868 -10.88 -18.68 -7.15
C LEU A 868 -10.51 -18.29 -8.59
N VAL A 869 -9.97 -17.09 -8.79
CA VAL A 869 -9.57 -16.62 -10.14
C VAL A 869 -8.47 -17.51 -10.75
N ILE A 870 -7.48 -17.92 -9.94
CA ILE A 870 -6.39 -18.78 -10.41
C ILE A 870 -6.91 -20.21 -10.68
N LEU A 871 -7.74 -20.75 -9.79
CA LEU A 871 -8.35 -22.08 -9.95
C LEU A 871 -9.23 -22.17 -11.21
N ILE A 872 -10.01 -21.12 -11.52
CA ILE A 872 -10.79 -21.08 -12.77
C ILE A 872 -9.88 -21.09 -13.99
N ALA A 873 -8.78 -20.33 -13.97
CA ALA A 873 -7.84 -20.33 -15.08
C ALA A 873 -7.20 -21.72 -15.28
N MET A 874 -6.85 -22.41 -14.19
CA MET A 874 -6.34 -23.79 -14.25
C MET A 874 -7.38 -24.80 -14.76
N ALA A 875 -8.66 -24.63 -14.40
CA ALA A 875 -9.75 -25.48 -14.88
C ALA A 875 -9.86 -25.52 -16.42
N HIS A 876 -9.48 -24.42 -17.08
CA HIS A 876 -9.47 -24.31 -18.54
C HIS A 876 -8.09 -24.51 -19.17
N LEU A 877 -7.06 -24.69 -18.37
CA LEU A 877 -5.69 -24.94 -18.84
C LEU A 877 -5.50 -26.42 -19.24
N PHE A 878 -6.11 -27.33 -18.48
CA PHE A 878 -5.92 -28.78 -18.66
C PHE A 878 -6.95 -29.39 -19.62
N PRO A 879 -6.53 -30.16 -20.65
CA PRO A 879 -7.44 -30.84 -21.57
C PRO A 879 -8.19 -31.99 -20.90
N ARG A 880 -9.34 -32.43 -21.46
CA ARG A 880 -10.19 -33.49 -20.87
C ARG A 880 -9.49 -34.83 -20.59
N THR A 881 -8.35 -35.07 -21.23
CA THR A 881 -7.51 -36.25 -21.03
C THR A 881 -6.55 -36.13 -19.84
N ASP A 882 -6.42 -34.94 -19.26
CA ASP A 882 -5.47 -34.67 -18.19
C ASP A 882 -6.05 -35.08 -16.82
N PRO A 883 -5.41 -35.99 -16.08
CA PRO A 883 -5.87 -36.42 -14.77
C PRO A 883 -5.84 -35.30 -13.71
N ARG A 884 -5.06 -34.24 -13.91
CA ARG A 884 -4.95 -33.10 -12.97
C ARG A 884 -6.26 -32.31 -12.83
N ARG A 885 -7.22 -32.49 -13.73
CA ARG A 885 -8.55 -31.84 -13.68
C ARG A 885 -9.31 -32.17 -12.39
N ALA A 886 -9.25 -33.43 -11.94
CA ALA A 886 -9.92 -33.85 -10.70
C ALA A 886 -9.36 -33.10 -9.49
N ALA A 887 -8.03 -32.94 -9.42
CA ALA A 887 -7.39 -32.18 -8.35
C ALA A 887 -7.81 -30.69 -8.35
N VAL A 888 -7.99 -30.06 -9.52
CA VAL A 888 -8.54 -28.69 -9.60
C VAL A 888 -9.99 -28.64 -9.08
N ALA A 889 -10.81 -29.65 -9.38
CA ALA A 889 -12.17 -29.74 -8.85
C ALA A 889 -12.17 -29.84 -7.32
N ASP A 890 -11.31 -30.67 -6.76
CA ASP A 890 -11.18 -30.85 -5.31
C ASP A 890 -10.73 -29.56 -4.62
N GLN A 891 -9.82 -28.79 -5.24
CA GLN A 891 -9.43 -27.47 -4.75
C GLN A 891 -10.60 -26.47 -4.75
N LEU A 892 -11.41 -26.45 -5.81
CA LEU A 892 -12.60 -25.60 -5.88
C LEU A 892 -13.62 -26.01 -4.80
N LEU A 893 -13.82 -27.29 -4.55
CA LEU A 893 -14.71 -27.78 -3.50
C LEU A 893 -14.20 -27.42 -2.09
N ARG A 894 -12.91 -27.63 -1.80
CA ARG A 894 -12.30 -27.21 -0.54
C ARG A 894 -12.44 -25.71 -0.30
N LEU A 895 -12.24 -24.89 -1.33
CA LEU A 895 -12.41 -23.44 -1.24
C LEU A 895 -13.88 -23.07 -0.99
N LYS A 896 -14.83 -23.80 -1.59
CA LYS A 896 -16.28 -23.64 -1.36
C LYS A 896 -16.63 -23.93 0.10
N ASP A 897 -16.16 -25.05 0.64
CA ASP A 897 -16.41 -25.47 2.02
C ASP A 897 -15.79 -24.48 3.02
N LEU A 898 -14.56 -24.02 2.75
CA LEU A 898 -13.90 -23.01 3.57
C LEU A 898 -14.70 -21.70 3.62
N ALA A 899 -15.18 -21.23 2.47
CA ALA A 899 -15.98 -20.01 2.38
C ALA A 899 -17.33 -20.14 3.13
N ILE A 900 -18.00 -21.29 3.00
CA ILE A 900 -19.26 -21.58 3.71
C ILE A 900 -19.03 -21.64 5.23
N ARG A 901 -17.97 -22.32 5.68
CA ARG A 901 -17.60 -22.41 7.09
C ARG A 901 -17.38 -21.03 7.70
N GLN A 902 -16.53 -20.19 7.09
CA GLN A 902 -16.25 -18.85 7.60
C GLN A 902 -17.50 -17.96 7.62
N ALA A 903 -18.38 -18.06 6.62
CA ALA A 903 -19.64 -17.34 6.61
C ALA A 903 -20.56 -17.74 7.79
N GLY A 904 -20.58 -19.04 8.12
CA GLY A 904 -21.32 -19.59 9.27
C GLY A 904 -20.79 -19.12 10.63
N GLU A 905 -19.47 -18.91 10.74
CA GLU A 905 -18.79 -18.39 11.94
C GLU A 905 -19.04 -16.87 12.16
N GLY A 906 -19.78 -16.21 11.27
CA GLY A 906 -20.14 -14.80 11.38
C GLY A 906 -19.14 -13.84 10.75
N HIS A 907 -18.03 -14.35 10.20
CA HIS A 907 -17.13 -13.55 9.38
C HIS A 907 -17.86 -13.12 8.10
N TRP A 908 -17.86 -11.81 7.82
CA TRP A 908 -18.38 -11.24 6.58
C TRP A 908 -19.83 -11.59 6.23
N ARG A 909 -20.71 -11.77 7.21
CA ARG A 909 -22.15 -12.03 6.99
C ARG A 909 -22.79 -11.06 5.98
N MET A 910 -22.33 -9.80 5.98
CA MET A 910 -22.71 -8.75 5.02
C MET A 910 -22.40 -9.05 3.54
N LEU A 911 -21.42 -9.91 3.22
CA LEU A 911 -21.11 -10.30 1.84
C LEU A 911 -22.22 -11.20 1.25
N PHE A 912 -22.86 -11.99 2.10
CA PHE A 912 -23.92 -12.94 1.74
C PHE A 912 -25.33 -12.35 1.92
N THR A 913 -25.45 -11.05 2.21
CA THR A 913 -26.74 -10.35 2.25
C THR A 913 -27.03 -9.65 0.93
N GLY A 914 -28.21 -9.87 0.35
CA GLY A 914 -28.66 -9.25 -0.91
C GLY A 914 -28.26 -10.02 -2.17
N ASN A 915 -28.68 -9.52 -3.35
CA ASN A 915 -28.39 -10.19 -4.62
C ASN A 915 -26.92 -10.03 -5.00
N LEU A 916 -26.37 -11.04 -5.68
CA LEU A 916 -25.01 -11.01 -6.18
C LEU A 916 -24.80 -9.82 -7.12
N GLY A 917 -23.87 -8.92 -6.77
CA GLY A 917 -23.60 -7.71 -7.56
C GLY A 917 -24.35 -6.46 -7.17
N GLU A 918 -25.19 -6.52 -6.13
CA GLU A 918 -25.77 -5.30 -5.56
C GLU A 918 -24.75 -4.59 -4.67
N LEU A 919 -24.49 -3.33 -5.00
CA LEU A 919 -23.73 -2.40 -4.17
C LEU A 919 -24.71 -1.56 -3.34
N GLN A 920 -24.70 -1.76 -2.01
CA GLN A 920 -25.43 -0.84 -1.13
C GLN A 920 -24.74 0.54 -1.08
N PRO A 921 -25.50 1.65 -0.93
CA PRO A 921 -24.94 2.99 -0.80
C PRO A 921 -23.94 3.08 0.37
N GLY A 922 -22.73 3.57 0.10
CA GLY A 922 -21.65 3.70 1.11
C GLY A 922 -20.63 2.56 1.09
N ASN A 923 -20.90 1.45 0.39
CA ASN A 923 -19.94 0.35 0.27
C ASN A 923 -18.76 0.71 -0.65
N SER A 924 -17.56 0.32 -0.23
CA SER A 924 -16.34 0.42 -1.04
C SER A 924 -16.39 -0.53 -2.25
N PRO A 925 -15.91 -0.13 -3.43
CA PRO A 925 -15.69 -1.04 -4.56
C PRO A 925 -14.78 -2.23 -4.27
N LYS A 926 -14.02 -2.24 -3.16
CA LYS A 926 -13.26 -3.43 -2.74
C LYS A 926 -14.14 -4.58 -2.23
N LEU A 927 -15.35 -4.28 -1.74
CA LEU A 927 -16.33 -5.28 -1.29
C LEU A 927 -16.86 -6.14 -2.44
N LEU A 928 -16.91 -5.57 -3.63
CA LEU A 928 -17.29 -6.25 -4.87
C LEU A 928 -16.31 -7.38 -5.21
N ASP A 929 -15.00 -7.15 -5.08
CA ASP A 929 -13.99 -8.19 -5.30
C ASP A 929 -14.12 -9.35 -4.31
N TRP A 930 -14.64 -9.11 -3.09
CA TRP A 930 -14.91 -10.17 -2.11
C TRP A 930 -16.18 -10.96 -2.41
N GLN A 931 -17.16 -10.37 -3.12
CA GLN A 931 -18.35 -11.12 -3.57
C GLN A 931 -18.03 -12.17 -4.66
N THR A 932 -16.86 -12.11 -5.30
CA THR A 932 -16.41 -13.11 -6.29
C THR A 932 -16.56 -14.55 -5.78
N ILE A 933 -16.29 -14.79 -4.49
CA ILE A 933 -16.39 -16.12 -3.89
C ILE A 933 -17.81 -16.69 -3.94
N ARG A 934 -18.83 -15.83 -4.03
CA ARG A 934 -20.23 -16.23 -4.15
C ARG A 934 -20.53 -16.90 -5.48
N ALA A 935 -19.78 -16.62 -6.55
CA ALA A 935 -19.90 -17.37 -7.80
C ALA A 935 -19.71 -18.88 -7.57
N LEU A 936 -18.81 -19.25 -6.65
CA LEU A 936 -18.56 -20.62 -6.26
C LEU A 936 -19.61 -21.16 -5.27
N THR A 937 -19.94 -20.39 -4.22
CA THR A 937 -20.85 -20.87 -3.16
C THR A 937 -22.31 -20.92 -3.61
N GLU A 938 -22.73 -20.09 -4.57
CA GLU A 938 -24.09 -20.05 -5.13
C GLU A 938 -24.29 -20.97 -6.34
N GLY A 939 -23.28 -21.79 -6.67
CA GLY A 939 -23.43 -22.87 -7.66
C GLY A 939 -23.28 -22.46 -9.13
N HIS A 940 -22.83 -21.24 -9.42
CA HIS A 940 -22.60 -20.81 -10.82
C HIS A 940 -21.49 -21.59 -11.54
N MET A 941 -20.72 -22.39 -10.80
CA MET A 941 -19.61 -23.21 -11.31
C MET A 941 -19.84 -24.72 -11.14
N ASP A 942 -21.02 -25.15 -10.67
CA ASP A 942 -21.25 -26.57 -10.36
C ASP A 942 -21.13 -27.46 -11.61
N GLU A 943 -21.53 -26.98 -12.78
CA GLU A 943 -21.36 -27.69 -14.06
C GLU A 943 -19.88 -27.80 -14.48
N LEU A 944 -19.07 -26.77 -14.20
CA LEU A 944 -17.62 -26.83 -14.44
C LEU A 944 -16.95 -27.83 -13.50
N ILE A 945 -17.30 -27.81 -12.21
CA ILE A 945 -16.78 -28.75 -11.22
C ILE A 945 -17.13 -30.19 -11.60
N ALA A 946 -18.39 -30.45 -11.97
CA ALA A 946 -18.83 -31.77 -12.41
C ALA A 946 -18.05 -32.27 -13.64
N ASP A 947 -17.77 -31.39 -14.61
CA ASP A 947 -16.98 -31.73 -15.80
C ASP A 947 -15.50 -32.02 -15.51
N LEU A 948 -14.93 -31.31 -14.52
CA LEU A 948 -13.56 -31.54 -14.06
C LEU A 948 -13.41 -32.88 -13.31
N GLN A 949 -14.47 -33.35 -12.64
CA GLN A 949 -14.50 -34.63 -11.93
C GLN A 949 -14.70 -35.85 -12.85
N GLN A 950 -15.06 -35.64 -14.12
CA GLN A 950 -15.20 -36.75 -15.07
C GLN A 950 -13.85 -37.44 -15.29
N ALA A 951 -13.89 -38.77 -15.32
CA ALA A 951 -12.70 -39.57 -15.58
C ALA A 951 -12.08 -39.19 -16.94
N PRO A 952 -10.73 -39.17 -17.05
CA PRO A 952 -10.05 -38.85 -18.31
C PRO A 952 -10.54 -39.76 -19.44
N HIS A 953 -11.02 -39.16 -20.52
CA HIS A 953 -11.56 -39.91 -21.64
C HIS A 953 -10.41 -40.55 -22.45
N GLN A 954 -10.06 -41.81 -22.17
CA GLN A 954 -8.90 -42.50 -22.78
C GLN A 954 -9.00 -42.64 -24.31
N GLU A 955 -10.21 -42.56 -24.89
CA GLU A 955 -10.44 -42.62 -26.34
C GLU A 955 -10.50 -41.24 -27.03
N ALA A 956 -10.45 -40.12 -26.29
CA ALA A 956 -10.50 -38.78 -26.87
C ALA A 956 -9.11 -38.31 -27.31
N ALA A 957 -8.67 -38.77 -28.47
CA ALA A 957 -7.33 -38.52 -29.05
C ALA A 957 -7.09 -37.07 -29.55
N ALA A 958 -7.79 -36.05 -29.06
CA ALA A 958 -7.55 -34.67 -29.50
C ALA A 958 -6.45 -34.01 -28.65
N ALA A 959 -5.18 -34.31 -28.96
CA ALA A 959 -4.06 -33.48 -28.53
C ALA A 959 -4.27 -32.06 -29.07
N GLY A 960 -4.49 -31.07 -28.20
CA GLY A 960 -4.71 -29.69 -28.60
C GLY A 960 -5.20 -28.78 -27.48
N ASN A 961 -5.23 -27.48 -27.74
CA ASN A 961 -5.62 -26.48 -26.74
C ASN A 961 -7.15 -26.50 -26.51
N PRO A 962 -7.66 -26.55 -25.26
CA PRO A 962 -9.11 -26.63 -25.00
C PRO A 962 -9.93 -25.46 -25.57
N TYR A 963 -9.32 -24.28 -25.77
CA TYR A 963 -9.97 -23.12 -26.37
C TYR A 963 -10.20 -23.26 -27.88
N ASP A 964 -9.73 -24.35 -28.49
CA ASP A 964 -10.06 -24.75 -29.85
C ASP A 964 -11.38 -25.54 -29.89
N PRO A 965 -12.44 -25.03 -30.56
CA PRO A 965 -13.69 -25.75 -30.76
C PRO A 965 -13.54 -27.09 -31.50
N CYS A 966 -12.53 -27.28 -32.35
CA CYS A 966 -12.28 -28.57 -32.99
C CYS A 966 -11.77 -29.64 -32.00
N VAL A 967 -11.22 -29.22 -30.86
CA VAL A 967 -10.76 -30.10 -29.78
C VAL A 967 -11.88 -30.29 -28.77
N SER A 968 -12.54 -29.22 -28.35
CA SER A 968 -13.52 -29.23 -27.26
C SER A 968 -14.95 -29.54 -27.71
N ALA A 969 -15.37 -29.14 -28.91
CA ALA A 969 -16.73 -29.32 -29.42
C ALA A 969 -16.77 -29.64 -30.94
N PRO A 970 -16.10 -30.72 -31.41
CA PRO A 970 -15.96 -31.03 -32.83
C PRO A 970 -17.29 -31.26 -33.57
N GLU A 971 -18.27 -31.85 -32.89
CA GLU A 971 -19.62 -32.05 -33.43
C GLU A 971 -20.33 -30.71 -33.68
N LEU A 972 -20.20 -29.76 -32.76
CA LEU A 972 -20.73 -28.41 -32.92
C LEU A 972 -20.06 -27.68 -34.09
N VAL A 973 -18.75 -27.83 -34.27
CA VAL A 973 -18.05 -27.26 -35.44
C VAL A 973 -18.67 -27.81 -36.74
N THR A 974 -18.94 -29.12 -36.79
CA THR A 974 -19.57 -29.76 -37.96
C THR A 974 -20.98 -29.23 -38.19
N GLN A 975 -21.75 -29.04 -37.12
CA GLN A 975 -23.08 -28.44 -37.18
C GLN A 975 -23.05 -27.00 -37.70
N VAL A 976 -22.12 -26.16 -37.22
CA VAL A 976 -21.97 -24.77 -37.66
C VAL A 976 -21.55 -24.69 -39.12
N VAL A 977 -20.64 -25.57 -39.55
CA VAL A 977 -20.25 -25.71 -40.98
C VAL A 977 -21.48 -26.01 -41.84
N GLY A 978 -22.28 -27.01 -41.45
CA GLY A 978 -23.47 -27.41 -42.20
C GLY A 978 -24.55 -26.31 -42.22
N THR A 979 -24.79 -25.67 -41.08
CA THR A 979 -25.86 -24.68 -40.92
C THR A 979 -25.53 -23.36 -41.60
N LEU A 980 -24.32 -22.84 -41.41
CA LEU A 980 -23.90 -21.57 -42.00
C LEU A 980 -23.30 -21.73 -43.39
N GLY A 981 -22.97 -22.94 -43.83
CA GLY A 981 -22.36 -23.24 -45.14
C GLY A 981 -20.94 -22.66 -45.31
N ILE A 982 -20.17 -22.52 -44.23
CA ILE A 982 -18.83 -21.89 -44.20
C ILE A 982 -17.72 -22.94 -44.01
N PRO A 983 -16.45 -22.63 -44.37
CA PRO A 983 -15.33 -23.55 -44.13
C PRO A 983 -15.14 -23.89 -42.64
N GLN A 984 -14.58 -25.07 -42.36
CA GLN A 984 -14.35 -25.55 -40.98
C GLN A 984 -13.52 -24.59 -40.13
N ASP A 985 -12.41 -24.05 -40.68
CA ASP A 985 -11.58 -23.06 -39.96
C ASP A 985 -12.35 -21.76 -39.69
N SER A 986 -13.28 -21.37 -40.57
CA SER A 986 -14.17 -20.22 -40.34
C SER A 986 -15.17 -20.50 -39.23
N ALA A 987 -15.79 -21.69 -39.20
CA ALA A 987 -16.70 -22.09 -38.12
C ALA A 987 -16.00 -22.13 -36.75
N ARG A 988 -14.78 -22.70 -36.71
CA ARG A 988 -13.90 -22.71 -35.55
C ARG A 988 -13.61 -21.29 -35.03
N TYR A 989 -13.19 -20.39 -35.92
CA TYR A 989 -12.90 -19.00 -35.55
C TYR A 989 -14.16 -18.24 -35.12
N PHE A 990 -15.29 -18.48 -35.78
CA PHE A 990 -16.58 -17.88 -35.44
C PHE A 990 -17.01 -18.25 -34.02
N LEU A 991 -16.97 -19.53 -33.63
CA LEU A 991 -17.30 -19.97 -32.27
C LEU A 991 -16.40 -19.34 -31.21
N GLN A 992 -15.09 -19.20 -31.48
CA GLN A 992 -14.16 -18.51 -30.58
C GLN A 992 -14.49 -17.01 -30.45
N ILE A 993 -14.85 -16.35 -31.55
CA ILE A 993 -15.31 -14.96 -31.53
C ILE A 993 -16.62 -14.86 -30.77
N ALA A 994 -17.56 -15.78 -30.96
CA ALA A 994 -18.90 -15.69 -30.40
C ALA A 994 -18.92 -15.96 -28.90
N ALA A 995 -18.12 -16.92 -28.44
CA ALA A 995 -18.14 -17.35 -27.05
C ALA A 995 -17.15 -16.58 -26.17
N LEU A 996 -15.88 -16.47 -26.57
CA LEU A 996 -14.78 -16.14 -25.64
C LEU A 996 -14.71 -14.62 -25.33
N PRO A 997 -14.24 -14.24 -24.13
CA PRO A 997 -14.27 -12.86 -23.68
C PRO A 997 -13.10 -12.04 -24.25
N ASN A 998 -11.98 -12.70 -24.55
CA ASN A 998 -10.76 -12.06 -25.05
C ASN A 998 -10.04 -12.88 -26.16
N PRO A 999 -10.71 -13.17 -27.31
CA PRO A 999 -10.13 -13.96 -28.40
C PRO A 999 -9.20 -13.11 -29.28
N THR A 1000 -8.16 -12.53 -28.68
CA THR A 1000 -7.18 -11.70 -29.41
C THR A 1000 -6.53 -12.47 -30.56
N ASP A 1001 -6.04 -11.77 -31.59
CA ASP A 1001 -5.33 -12.40 -32.72
C ASP A 1001 -4.09 -13.17 -32.24
N LYS A 1002 -3.49 -12.80 -31.10
CA LYS A 1002 -2.40 -13.55 -30.46
C LYS A 1002 -2.93 -14.86 -29.87
N ASN A 1003 -4.00 -14.80 -29.09
CA ASN A 1003 -4.57 -15.95 -28.39
C ASN A 1003 -5.14 -16.97 -29.37
N VAL A 1004 -5.96 -16.54 -30.33
CA VAL A 1004 -6.56 -17.43 -31.34
C VAL A 1004 -5.49 -18.17 -32.14
N ARG A 1005 -4.40 -17.49 -32.50
CA ARG A 1005 -3.28 -18.15 -33.17
C ARG A 1005 -2.58 -19.17 -32.29
N ALA A 1006 -2.37 -18.84 -31.02
CA ALA A 1006 -1.75 -19.76 -30.06
C ALA A 1006 -2.62 -21.00 -29.84
N TRP A 1007 -3.92 -20.82 -29.56
CA TRP A 1007 -4.87 -21.91 -29.35
C TRP A 1007 -4.99 -22.81 -30.58
N ASN A 1008 -5.01 -22.21 -31.78
CA ASN A 1008 -5.27 -22.96 -32.99
C ASN A 1008 -4.01 -23.51 -33.69
N GLY A 1009 -2.81 -23.16 -33.19
CA GLY A 1009 -1.55 -23.45 -33.89
C GLY A 1009 -1.42 -22.72 -35.23
N TRP A 1010 -2.05 -21.55 -35.38
CA TRP A 1010 -2.16 -20.84 -36.66
C TRP A 1010 -1.07 -19.80 -36.90
N LYS A 1011 -0.62 -19.74 -38.15
CA LYS A 1011 0.14 -18.61 -38.69
C LYS A 1011 -0.81 -17.43 -39.01
N PRO A 1012 -0.31 -16.17 -39.06
CA PRO A 1012 -1.15 -15.01 -39.36
C PRO A 1012 -2.00 -15.13 -40.64
N LYS A 1013 -1.47 -15.78 -41.69
CA LYS A 1013 -2.20 -16.00 -42.94
C LYS A 1013 -3.42 -16.92 -42.78
N GLN A 1014 -3.32 -17.95 -41.93
CA GLN A 1014 -4.43 -18.89 -41.67
C GLN A 1014 -5.58 -18.19 -40.94
N LEU A 1015 -5.27 -17.33 -39.96
CA LEU A 1015 -6.28 -16.51 -39.29
C LEU A 1015 -7.02 -15.60 -40.28
N THR A 1016 -6.29 -14.95 -41.19
CA THR A 1016 -6.91 -14.11 -42.24
C THR A 1016 -7.81 -14.95 -43.15
N ASN A 1017 -7.36 -16.12 -43.60
CA ASN A 1017 -8.16 -17.01 -44.45
C ASN A 1017 -9.43 -17.52 -43.74
N ALA A 1018 -9.34 -17.84 -42.44
CA ALA A 1018 -10.50 -18.25 -41.65
C ALA A 1018 -11.51 -17.11 -41.47
N ALA A 1019 -11.04 -15.86 -41.40
CA ALA A 1019 -11.88 -14.68 -41.22
C ALA A 1019 -12.60 -14.23 -42.50
N THR A 1020 -12.00 -14.38 -43.69
CA THR A 1020 -12.54 -13.85 -44.95
C THR A 1020 -13.99 -14.30 -45.23
N PRO A 1021 -14.35 -15.59 -45.17
CA PRO A 1021 -15.71 -16.04 -45.44
C PRO A 1021 -16.74 -15.52 -44.42
N LEU A 1022 -16.31 -15.28 -43.18
CA LEU A 1022 -17.18 -14.74 -42.13
C LEU A 1022 -17.54 -13.27 -42.39
N VAL A 1023 -16.56 -12.49 -42.87
CA VAL A 1023 -16.75 -11.07 -43.22
C VAL A 1023 -17.60 -10.94 -44.48
N GLU A 1024 -17.31 -11.74 -45.51
CA GLU A 1024 -18.08 -11.74 -46.77
C GLU A 1024 -19.57 -12.06 -46.56
N ARG A 1025 -19.89 -12.89 -45.55
CA ARG A 1025 -21.27 -13.24 -45.18
C ARG A 1025 -21.88 -12.36 -44.10
N GLY A 1026 -21.15 -11.35 -43.61
CA GLY A 1026 -21.64 -10.44 -42.58
C GLY A 1026 -21.83 -11.07 -41.19
N LEU A 1027 -21.29 -12.28 -40.96
CA LEU A 1027 -21.33 -12.96 -39.66
C LEU A 1027 -20.40 -12.29 -38.64
N VAL A 1028 -19.33 -11.67 -39.13
CA VAL A 1028 -18.43 -10.83 -38.33
C VAL A 1028 -18.15 -9.53 -39.07
N VAL A 1029 -17.94 -8.46 -38.32
CA VAL A 1029 -17.57 -7.15 -38.85
C VAL A 1029 -16.08 -6.90 -38.67
N GLN A 1030 -15.46 -6.25 -39.66
CA GLN A 1030 -14.07 -5.85 -39.57
C GLN A 1030 -13.97 -4.41 -39.07
N GLU A 1031 -13.48 -4.23 -37.85
CA GLU A 1031 -13.31 -2.93 -37.22
C GLU A 1031 -11.94 -2.82 -36.55
N ASN A 1032 -11.51 -1.59 -36.23
CA ASN A 1032 -10.27 -1.37 -35.49
C ASN A 1032 -10.58 -0.91 -34.06
N ARG A 1033 -10.53 -1.84 -33.11
CA ARG A 1033 -10.74 -1.58 -31.68
C ARG A 1033 -9.52 -1.99 -30.86
N ARG A 1034 -9.38 -1.43 -29.66
CA ARG A 1034 -8.35 -1.78 -28.67
C ARG A 1034 -8.54 -3.16 -28.01
N ALA A 1035 -8.98 -4.16 -28.77
CA ALA A 1035 -9.26 -5.51 -28.32
C ALA A 1035 -8.18 -6.53 -28.74
N GLY A 1036 -7.11 -6.10 -29.42
CA GLY A 1036 -6.04 -7.00 -29.87
C GLY A 1036 -6.44 -7.93 -31.03
N ARG A 1037 -7.53 -7.62 -31.72
CA ARG A 1037 -8.06 -8.27 -32.93
C ARG A 1037 -8.79 -7.26 -33.80
N THR A 1038 -9.14 -7.64 -35.02
CA THR A 1038 -9.85 -6.77 -35.99
C THR A 1038 -11.21 -7.30 -36.45
N ARG A 1039 -11.64 -8.48 -35.97
CA ARG A 1039 -12.92 -9.11 -36.36
C ARG A 1039 -13.79 -9.37 -35.14
N PHE A 1040 -15.06 -9.01 -35.22
CA PHE A 1040 -15.98 -8.93 -34.09
C PHE A 1040 -17.39 -9.39 -34.45
N LEU A 1041 -18.19 -9.78 -33.47
CA LEU A 1041 -19.64 -9.93 -33.69
C LEU A 1041 -20.26 -8.57 -34.03
N PRO A 1042 -21.28 -8.52 -34.90
CA PRO A 1042 -22.07 -7.31 -35.11
C PRO A 1042 -22.83 -6.94 -33.82
N GLY A 1043 -22.95 -5.64 -33.50
CA GLY A 1043 -23.74 -5.13 -32.38
C GLY A 1043 -23.00 -4.20 -31.43
N ASP A 1044 -23.67 -3.89 -30.30
CA ASP A 1044 -23.20 -2.99 -29.26
C ASP A 1044 -22.10 -3.61 -28.38
N TRP A 1045 -21.52 -2.79 -27.50
CA TRP A 1045 -20.29 -3.09 -26.79
C TRP A 1045 -20.31 -2.69 -25.33
N LEU A 1046 -19.75 -3.56 -24.50
CA LEU A 1046 -19.50 -3.25 -23.10
C LEU A 1046 -18.28 -2.32 -22.95
N PRO A 1047 -18.28 -1.44 -21.94
CA PRO A 1047 -17.16 -0.55 -21.68
C PRO A 1047 -15.94 -1.34 -21.17
N LYS A 1048 -14.73 -0.99 -21.63
CA LYS A 1048 -13.49 -1.54 -21.08
C LYS A 1048 -13.27 -1.06 -19.64
N THR A 1049 -13.06 -1.98 -18.71
CA THR A 1049 -12.71 -1.68 -17.32
C THR A 1049 -11.33 -2.23 -16.95
N LYS A 1050 -10.88 -2.03 -15.70
CA LYS A 1050 -9.67 -2.70 -15.18
C LYS A 1050 -9.88 -4.20 -14.92
N LEU A 1051 -11.14 -4.62 -14.78
CA LEU A 1051 -11.53 -5.97 -14.37
C LEU A 1051 -12.09 -6.81 -15.52
N MET A 1052 -12.44 -6.19 -16.66
CA MET A 1052 -13.08 -6.84 -17.81
C MET A 1052 -12.40 -6.46 -19.13
N PRO A 1053 -12.19 -7.41 -20.06
CA PRO A 1053 -11.74 -7.09 -21.41
C PRO A 1053 -12.77 -6.25 -22.19
N LEU A 1054 -12.36 -5.65 -23.31
CA LEU A 1054 -13.33 -5.01 -24.21
C LEU A 1054 -14.08 -6.13 -24.95
N MET A 1055 -15.40 -6.22 -24.75
CA MET A 1055 -16.22 -7.35 -25.16
C MET A 1055 -17.54 -6.90 -25.79
N GLU A 1056 -18.01 -7.63 -26.80
CA GLU A 1056 -19.31 -7.42 -27.46
C GLU A 1056 -20.47 -7.67 -26.48
N GLU A 1057 -21.49 -6.80 -26.49
CA GLU A 1057 -22.64 -6.90 -25.56
C GLU A 1057 -23.47 -8.17 -25.79
N ALA A 1058 -23.47 -8.70 -27.02
CA ALA A 1058 -24.09 -9.97 -27.37
C ALA A 1058 -23.58 -11.16 -26.52
N LYS A 1059 -22.41 -11.04 -25.89
CA LYS A 1059 -21.81 -12.07 -25.03
C LYS A 1059 -22.24 -11.97 -23.57
N THR A 1060 -22.85 -10.87 -23.15
CA THR A 1060 -23.26 -10.64 -21.76
C THR A 1060 -24.02 -11.82 -21.15
N PRO A 1061 -24.96 -12.49 -21.85
CA PRO A 1061 -25.67 -13.64 -21.29
C PRO A 1061 -24.79 -14.87 -20.96
N LEU A 1062 -23.57 -14.93 -21.50
CA LEU A 1062 -22.61 -16.01 -21.25
C LEU A 1062 -21.77 -15.80 -19.98
N TYR A 1063 -21.78 -14.59 -19.41
CA TYR A 1063 -20.91 -14.21 -18.30
C TYR A 1063 -21.69 -13.60 -17.13
N LEU A 1064 -21.21 -13.86 -15.92
CA LEU A 1064 -21.78 -13.27 -14.72
C LEU A 1064 -21.31 -11.81 -14.58
N ILE A 1065 -22.20 -10.87 -14.88
CA ILE A 1065 -21.94 -9.43 -14.88
C ILE A 1065 -22.90 -8.74 -13.91
N TRP A 1066 -22.37 -7.92 -13.01
CA TRP A 1066 -23.14 -7.15 -12.04
C TRP A 1066 -24.01 -6.10 -12.71
N ASN A 1067 -25.20 -5.91 -12.12
CA ASN A 1067 -26.11 -4.84 -12.47
C ASN A 1067 -25.72 -3.52 -11.78
N THR A 1068 -24.54 -3.00 -12.12
CA THR A 1068 -24.04 -1.71 -11.63
C THR A 1068 -24.17 -0.63 -12.71
N PRO A 1069 -24.20 0.68 -12.37
CA PRO A 1069 -24.30 1.77 -13.35
C PRO A 1069 -23.23 1.74 -14.47
N LYS A 1070 -22.11 1.03 -14.23
CA LYS A 1070 -21.19 0.56 -15.27
C LYS A 1070 -21.10 -0.96 -15.16
N PRO A 1071 -21.36 -1.74 -16.22
CA PRO A 1071 -21.23 -3.20 -16.18
C PRO A 1071 -19.85 -3.62 -15.68
N GLN A 1072 -19.82 -4.54 -14.72
CA GLN A 1072 -18.60 -5.10 -14.14
C GLN A 1072 -18.75 -6.60 -13.94
N PRO A 1073 -17.70 -7.40 -14.13
CA PRO A 1073 -17.81 -8.84 -14.00
C PRO A 1073 -17.75 -9.25 -12.54
N VAL A 1074 -18.47 -10.31 -12.18
CA VAL A 1074 -18.37 -10.90 -10.84
C VAL A 1074 -16.99 -11.50 -10.62
N VAL A 1075 -16.48 -12.16 -11.65
CA VAL A 1075 -15.13 -12.74 -11.64
C VAL A 1075 -14.24 -11.96 -12.60
N ARG A 1076 -13.16 -11.41 -12.08
CA ARG A 1076 -12.19 -10.63 -12.85
C ARG A 1076 -11.70 -11.41 -14.08
N GLY A 1077 -11.72 -10.75 -15.23
CA GLY A 1077 -11.31 -11.32 -16.51
C GLY A 1077 -12.45 -11.92 -17.33
N CYS A 1078 -13.66 -12.01 -16.76
CA CYS A 1078 -14.78 -12.75 -17.33
C CYS A 1078 -14.41 -14.19 -17.73
N PRO A 1079 -13.75 -14.98 -16.87
CA PRO A 1079 -13.42 -16.33 -17.26
C PRO A 1079 -14.71 -17.16 -17.45
N PRO A 1080 -14.70 -18.18 -18.31
CA PRO A 1080 -15.82 -19.11 -18.41
C PRO A 1080 -16.07 -19.81 -17.06
N LEU A 1081 -17.31 -19.78 -16.59
CA LEU A 1081 -17.72 -20.48 -15.35
C LEU A 1081 -18.30 -21.88 -15.61
N VAL A 1082 -18.38 -22.26 -16.89
CA VAL A 1082 -18.85 -23.57 -17.38
C VAL A 1082 -17.79 -24.17 -18.32
N PRO A 1083 -17.86 -25.48 -18.61
CA PRO A 1083 -16.95 -26.10 -19.57
C PRO A 1083 -16.97 -25.41 -20.94
N LEU A 1084 -15.82 -25.30 -21.59
CA LEU A 1084 -15.71 -24.67 -22.92
C LEU A 1084 -16.67 -25.24 -23.97
N PRO A 1085 -16.93 -26.56 -24.07
CA PRO A 1085 -17.92 -27.09 -25.02
C PRO A 1085 -19.33 -26.55 -24.76
N VAL A 1086 -19.72 -26.46 -23.48
CA VAL A 1086 -21.01 -25.90 -23.05
C VAL A 1086 -21.07 -24.41 -23.39
N LEU A 1087 -19.99 -23.67 -23.15
CA LEU A 1087 -19.91 -22.25 -23.51
C LEU A 1087 -20.09 -22.05 -25.03
N PHE A 1088 -19.44 -22.88 -25.86
CA PHE A 1088 -19.59 -22.79 -27.32
C PHE A 1088 -21.01 -23.13 -27.77
N HIS A 1089 -21.64 -24.15 -27.20
CA HIS A 1089 -23.04 -24.47 -27.48
C HIS A 1089 -23.97 -23.31 -27.09
N ARG A 1090 -23.84 -22.75 -25.90
CA ARG A 1090 -24.65 -21.59 -25.47
C ARG A 1090 -24.44 -20.38 -26.38
N ALA A 1091 -23.21 -20.12 -26.81
CA ALA A 1091 -22.93 -19.03 -27.75
C ALA A 1091 -23.58 -19.27 -29.11
N TRP A 1092 -23.61 -20.52 -29.58
CA TRP A 1092 -24.29 -20.91 -30.81
C TRP A 1092 -25.80 -20.77 -30.69
N ASP A 1093 -26.41 -21.26 -29.60
CA ASP A 1093 -27.83 -21.13 -29.35
C ASP A 1093 -28.28 -19.66 -29.30
N LEU A 1094 -27.49 -18.81 -28.65
CA LEU A 1094 -27.72 -17.35 -28.64
C LEU A 1094 -27.67 -16.75 -30.04
N HIS A 1095 -26.75 -17.21 -30.88
CA HIS A 1095 -26.66 -16.74 -32.26
C HIS A 1095 -27.86 -17.19 -33.10
N GLN A 1096 -28.39 -18.40 -32.87
CA GLN A 1096 -29.57 -18.89 -33.58
C GLN A 1096 -30.88 -18.19 -33.17
N GLN A 1097 -30.90 -17.55 -32.00
CA GLN A 1097 -32.04 -16.80 -31.48
C GLN A 1097 -32.08 -15.32 -31.92
N GLN A 1098 -30.99 -14.81 -32.49
CA GLN A 1098 -30.85 -13.46 -33.04
C GLN A 1098 -31.18 -13.46 -34.53
#